data_AF-A0A363T907-F1
#
_entry.id   AF-A0A363T907-F1
#
_cell.length_a   1.000
_cell.length_b   1.000
_cell.length_c   1.000
_cell.angle_alpha   90.00
_cell.angle_beta   90.00
_cell.angle_gamma   90.00
#
_symmetry.space_group_name_H-M   'P 1'
#
loop_
_entity.id
_entity.type
_entity.pdbx_description
1 polymer ?
#
loop_
_entity_poly.entity_id
_entity_poly.type
_entity_poly.pdbx_seq_one_letter_code
_entity_poly.pdbx_strand_id
1 'polypeptide(L)'
;MSSDPTKPSPYLVPILLIFALAMLVFLAALILYITNTPTSESITETPVFVTITSVPSSTPSNTSTITFTPRPTWTLRPSSTASQTPLPTDTATPTLIKTLTPAKAAQYNTFYELKPWTLADQSYTIELMRANATLKPIDANFQALAYAESEGILRYPEALEASTWEWDRAYNWIRINSPNGISAYSRLIESAIISGQVRTGDLPDWFASHETRLELNVTSQTPLPGELSRALLELTGAGSAYLWLVETPTGTTVYSLINDIDYDQPHQNSFLYSDLTGDSSPELVIFRERTPGDTLFIPPHIFSVSNLPPIELPIQIQPPMDFGLEPAMQVETISTTLQTNALQVTSMLMPSCPAFATQQYTWQGESFSVTPFDYRLEPVYDLRAYCEAVLDAASAAWGPEAAIIVANAMLVIWPPDLDTQGHPYPPDAYDQLRYRLGILYALADQSDDAVSMMSEIIDTPIVAGSSWVTPANEFLRIYQQPEDLLLACQSAQYCNLHDALTTMTIYSQAEDPTKALQYLQQHGLVTRSSGIFDFDGDGQDERWIVILPKTGAKLEYWILTSLPAGVQAIFVKGIEPGDGLPYPHEPAGTVPVMQFQPRIGFIMERLPETGEAYIEWVDVEYARPTVILDGYTRAVNDLMNGVNPEIVLNSLTELYDSPRFKGDCIAFNICDQFHYTMALTYDVLGQQGNAIDQYLWVWRNYAQSPYTTLARLKLDYFPLPTYTFTPVPTSTMAPTRTATSTRTITPTPTQTATKTSTP
;
A
#
# COMPACT_ATOMS: atom_id res chain seq x y z
N MET A 1 -32.15 -51.66 -39.49
CA MET A 1 -33.24 -50.66 -39.64
C MET A 1 -32.81 -49.67 -40.73
N SER A 2 -33.73 -49.37 -41.64
CA SER A 2 -33.53 -48.61 -42.87
C SER A 2 -32.95 -47.21 -42.62
N SER A 3 -31.91 -46.82 -43.37
CA SER A 3 -31.40 -45.45 -43.44
C SER A 3 -31.88 -44.81 -44.74
N ASP A 4 -33.06 -44.19 -44.69
CA ASP A 4 -33.49 -43.26 -45.74
C ASP A 4 -32.87 -41.89 -45.47
N PRO A 5 -32.24 -41.23 -46.47
CA PRO A 5 -31.72 -39.88 -46.31
C PRO A 5 -32.88 -38.88 -46.21
N THR A 6 -32.97 -38.23 -45.05
CA THR A 6 -33.92 -37.15 -44.76
C THR A 6 -33.79 -36.02 -45.77
N LYS A 7 -34.88 -35.74 -46.49
CA LYS A 7 -34.99 -34.58 -47.40
C LYS A 7 -34.68 -33.29 -46.64
N PRO A 8 -33.84 -32.39 -47.19
CA PRO A 8 -33.56 -31.10 -46.57
C PRO A 8 -34.83 -30.25 -46.48
N SER A 9 -34.98 -29.58 -45.34
CA SER A 9 -36.10 -28.69 -45.02
C SER A 9 -36.26 -27.63 -46.11
N PRO A 10 -37.47 -27.46 -46.71
CA PRO A 10 -37.73 -26.43 -47.72
C PRO A 10 -37.60 -25.00 -47.16
N TYR A 11 -37.41 -24.85 -45.85
CA TYR A 11 -37.28 -23.57 -45.16
C TYR A 11 -35.82 -23.11 -44.95
N LEU A 12 -34.83 -23.96 -45.24
CA LEU A 12 -33.42 -23.61 -45.00
C LEU A 12 -32.92 -22.51 -45.95
N VAL A 13 -33.34 -22.58 -47.22
CA VAL A 13 -33.00 -21.58 -48.24
C VAL A 13 -33.61 -20.20 -47.96
N PRO A 14 -34.92 -20.07 -47.63
CA PRO A 14 -35.47 -18.76 -47.28
C PRO A 14 -34.89 -18.19 -45.98
N ILE A 15 -34.53 -19.02 -44.99
CA ILE A 15 -33.87 -18.54 -43.75
C ILE A 15 -32.48 -17.98 -44.06
N LEU A 16 -31.68 -18.67 -44.88
CA LEU A 16 -30.36 -18.16 -45.31
C LEU A 16 -30.46 -16.86 -46.10
N LEU A 17 -31.48 -16.71 -46.93
CA LEU A 17 -31.73 -15.46 -47.67
C LEU A 17 -32.12 -14.30 -46.74
N ILE A 18 -32.94 -14.55 -45.72
CA ILE A 18 -33.30 -13.54 -44.71
C ILE A 18 -32.05 -13.14 -43.89
N PHE A 19 -31.23 -14.11 -43.51
CA PHE A 19 -30.01 -13.84 -42.74
C PHE A 19 -28.99 -13.03 -43.55
N ALA A 20 -28.80 -13.37 -44.83
CA ALA A 20 -27.93 -12.61 -45.74
C ALA A 20 -28.45 -11.17 -45.96
N LEU A 21 -29.77 -10.98 -46.06
CA LEU A 21 -30.36 -9.65 -46.20
C LEU A 21 -30.17 -8.82 -44.93
N ALA A 22 -30.38 -9.42 -43.74
CA ALA A 22 -30.17 -8.73 -42.46
C ALA A 22 -28.71 -8.30 -42.29
N MET A 23 -27.76 -9.16 -42.68
CA MET A 23 -26.33 -8.86 -42.63
C MET A 23 -25.95 -7.71 -43.59
N LEU A 24 -26.53 -7.66 -44.79
CA LEU A 24 -26.34 -6.55 -45.73
C LEU A 24 -26.90 -5.23 -45.22
N VAL A 25 -28.08 -5.24 -44.58
CA VAL A 25 -28.68 -4.05 -43.97
C VAL A 25 -27.81 -3.54 -42.82
N PHE A 26 -27.30 -4.45 -41.98
CA PHE A 26 -26.40 -4.11 -40.89
C PHE A 26 -25.09 -3.48 -41.40
N LEU A 27 -24.45 -4.08 -42.41
CA LEU A 27 -23.26 -3.55 -43.05
C LEU A 27 -23.50 -2.16 -43.67
N ALA A 28 -24.64 -1.96 -44.34
CA ALA A 28 -25.00 -0.66 -44.89
C ALA A 28 -25.20 0.41 -43.80
N ALA A 29 -25.85 0.05 -42.68
CA ALA A 29 -26.04 0.94 -41.54
C ALA A 29 -24.71 1.29 -40.85
N LEU A 30 -23.82 0.31 -40.70
CA LEU A 30 -22.48 0.51 -40.14
C LEU A 30 -21.63 1.44 -41.02
N ILE A 31 -21.65 1.24 -42.34
CA ILE A 31 -20.97 2.13 -43.28
C ILE A 31 -21.55 3.54 -43.18
N LEU A 32 -22.88 3.70 -43.15
CA LEU A 32 -23.53 5.01 -42.99
C LEU A 32 -23.15 5.70 -41.68
N TYR A 33 -23.02 4.95 -40.59
CA TYR A 33 -22.61 5.46 -39.28
C TYR A 33 -21.17 5.95 -39.29
N ILE A 34 -20.24 5.15 -39.85
CA ILE A 34 -18.82 5.51 -39.96
C ILE A 34 -18.62 6.71 -40.90
N THR A 35 -19.39 6.79 -41.99
CA THR A 35 -19.24 7.89 -42.97
C THR A 35 -19.90 9.21 -42.56
N ASN A 36 -20.82 9.21 -41.59
CA ASN A 36 -21.56 10.40 -41.15
C ASN A 36 -21.22 10.82 -39.70
N THR A 37 -20.01 10.58 -39.21
CA THR A 37 -19.54 11.27 -38.00
C THR A 37 -19.52 12.78 -38.27
N PRO A 38 -20.34 13.60 -37.58
CA PRO A 38 -20.24 15.05 -37.72
C PRO A 38 -18.87 15.49 -37.19
N THR A 39 -18.17 16.29 -37.99
CA THR A 39 -17.07 17.15 -37.57
C THR A 39 -17.43 17.82 -36.25
N SER A 40 -16.60 17.62 -35.22
CA SER A 40 -16.72 18.28 -33.92
C SER A 40 -16.96 19.77 -34.09
N GLU A 41 -18.15 20.21 -33.68
CA GLU A 41 -18.38 21.62 -33.40
C GLU A 41 -17.45 22.02 -32.25
N SER A 42 -16.67 23.07 -32.49
CA SER A 42 -15.91 23.80 -31.47
C SER A 42 -16.84 24.19 -30.33
N ILE A 43 -16.77 23.47 -29.21
CA ILE A 43 -17.39 23.88 -27.95
C ILE A 43 -16.63 25.15 -27.52
N THR A 44 -17.29 26.30 -27.69
CA THR A 44 -16.83 27.54 -27.08
C THR A 44 -17.13 27.42 -25.60
N GLU A 45 -16.13 27.01 -24.80
CA GLU A 45 -16.23 27.08 -23.36
C GLU A 45 -16.48 28.53 -22.95
N THR A 46 -17.68 28.76 -22.43
CA THR A 46 -18.01 30.04 -21.80
C THR A 46 -17.47 29.95 -20.37
N PRO A 47 -16.53 30.80 -19.94
CA PRO A 47 -16.03 30.76 -18.58
C PRO A 47 -17.15 31.15 -17.61
N VAL A 48 -17.64 30.18 -16.84
CA VAL A 48 -18.47 30.46 -15.66
C VAL A 48 -17.53 30.91 -14.56
N PHE A 49 -17.34 32.22 -14.45
CA PHE A 49 -16.73 32.82 -13.26
C PHE A 49 -17.65 32.58 -12.06
N VAL A 50 -17.29 31.63 -11.19
CA VAL A 50 -17.82 31.55 -9.84
C VAL A 50 -17.11 32.61 -9.00
N THR A 51 -17.73 33.77 -8.85
CA THR A 51 -17.29 34.80 -7.91
C THR A 51 -17.52 34.30 -6.48
N ILE A 52 -16.50 33.74 -5.85
CA ILE A 52 -16.52 33.48 -4.40
C ILE A 52 -16.44 34.85 -3.71
N THR A 53 -17.58 35.33 -3.23
CA THR A 53 -17.65 36.56 -2.44
C THR A 53 -17.31 36.19 -1.00
N SER A 54 -16.09 36.55 -0.56
CA SER A 54 -15.70 36.43 0.85
C SER A 54 -16.55 37.37 1.70
N VAL A 55 -17.41 36.80 2.53
CA VAL A 55 -18.17 37.57 3.55
C VAL A 55 -17.25 37.77 4.77
N PRO A 56 -17.01 39.01 5.23
CA PRO A 56 -16.20 39.27 6.40
C PRO A 56 -16.92 38.77 7.66
N SER A 57 -16.23 37.93 8.43
CA SER A 57 -16.67 37.52 9.76
C SER A 57 -16.63 38.72 10.70
N SER A 58 -17.80 39.07 11.25
CA SER A 58 -17.96 40.14 12.20
C SER A 58 -17.61 39.67 13.61
N THR A 59 -16.63 40.34 14.19
CA THR A 59 -16.28 40.36 15.60
C THR A 59 -17.50 40.73 16.47
N PRO A 60 -17.81 40.00 17.56
CA PRO A 60 -18.59 40.56 18.64
C PRO A 60 -17.69 40.99 19.80
N SER A 61 -17.93 42.24 20.18
CA SER A 61 -17.36 42.99 21.28
C SER A 61 -17.64 42.37 22.65
N ASN A 62 -16.64 42.46 23.54
CA ASN A 62 -16.82 42.37 24.98
C ASN A 62 -17.78 43.49 25.46
N THR A 63 -18.80 43.12 26.23
CA THR A 63 -19.49 44.03 27.14
C THR A 63 -19.79 43.30 28.45
N SER A 64 -19.10 43.72 29.50
CA SER A 64 -19.33 43.35 30.90
C SER A 64 -20.61 43.98 31.45
N THR A 65 -21.44 43.20 32.14
CA THR A 65 -22.44 43.72 33.08
C THR A 65 -22.44 42.89 34.36
N ILE A 66 -22.21 43.57 35.48
CA ILE A 66 -22.18 43.07 36.85
C ILE A 66 -23.62 43.02 37.42
N THR A 67 -23.79 42.31 38.55
CA THR A 67 -24.83 42.45 39.61
C THR A 67 -26.14 41.65 39.43
N PHE A 68 -26.78 41.01 40.42
CA PHE A 68 -26.72 40.96 41.90
C PHE A 68 -27.09 39.55 42.42
N THR A 69 -26.50 39.13 43.53
CA THR A 69 -26.95 38.02 44.41
C THR A 69 -28.38 38.22 44.95
N PRO A 70 -29.19 37.16 45.07
CA PRO A 70 -30.26 37.07 46.05
C PRO A 70 -29.88 36.16 47.23
N ARG A 71 -30.25 36.64 48.43
CA ARG A 71 -30.21 36.00 49.75
C ARG A 71 -31.07 34.71 49.83
N PRO A 72 -30.88 33.90 50.88
CA PRO A 72 -31.63 32.66 51.10
C PRO A 72 -33.01 32.96 51.70
N THR A 73 -34.02 32.20 51.28
CA THR A 73 -35.33 32.19 51.93
C THR A 73 -35.69 30.76 52.34
N TRP A 74 -36.08 30.66 53.61
CA TRP A 74 -36.43 29.44 54.31
C TRP A 74 -37.75 28.80 53.84
N THR A 75 -37.78 27.49 54.05
CA THR A 75 -38.87 26.50 53.98
C THR A 75 -40.28 26.94 54.41
N LEU A 76 -41.29 26.43 53.67
CA LEU A 76 -42.59 26.03 54.21
C LEU A 76 -42.91 24.57 53.84
N ARG A 77 -43.68 23.93 54.72
CA ARG A 77 -43.97 22.50 54.92
C ARG A 77 -44.80 21.81 53.81
N PRO A 78 -44.89 20.46 53.83
CA PRO A 78 -45.42 19.65 52.73
C PRO A 78 -46.96 19.65 52.68
N SER A 79 -47.49 19.64 51.46
CA SER A 79 -48.87 19.25 51.15
C SER A 79 -48.84 17.90 50.47
N SER A 80 -49.46 16.90 51.10
CA SER A 80 -49.65 15.56 50.56
C SER A 80 -50.74 15.55 49.48
N THR A 81 -50.34 15.44 48.22
CA THR A 81 -51.25 14.98 47.16
C THR A 81 -50.50 14.04 46.25
N ALA A 82 -50.85 12.75 46.30
CA ALA A 82 -50.37 11.74 45.37
C ALA A 82 -50.91 12.07 43.98
N SER A 83 -50.02 12.38 43.03
CA SER A 83 -50.34 12.36 41.60
C SER A 83 -49.69 11.12 41.02
N GLN A 84 -50.52 10.20 40.50
CA GLN A 84 -50.05 9.06 39.72
C GLN A 84 -49.42 9.61 38.44
N THR A 85 -48.10 9.54 38.34
CA THR A 85 -47.40 9.72 37.06
C THR A 85 -47.51 8.41 36.29
N PRO A 86 -47.99 8.41 35.03
CA PRO A 86 -48.00 7.20 34.21
C PRO A 86 -46.56 6.73 34.01
N LEU A 87 -46.35 5.40 34.07
CA LEU A 87 -45.07 4.80 33.69
C LEU A 87 -44.70 5.27 32.27
N PRO A 88 -43.44 5.65 32.01
CA PRO A 88 -43.00 5.87 30.64
C PRO A 88 -43.10 4.53 29.89
N THR A 89 -43.95 4.51 28.87
CA THR A 89 -43.93 3.46 27.84
C THR A 89 -42.56 3.52 27.16
N ASP A 90 -41.82 2.42 27.19
CA ASP A 90 -40.59 2.23 26.41
C ASP A 90 -40.93 2.27 24.92
N THR A 91 -41.06 3.47 24.37
CA THR A 91 -40.97 3.67 22.92
C THR A 91 -39.49 3.85 22.61
N ALA A 92 -38.78 2.73 22.44
CA ALA A 92 -37.44 2.74 21.87
C ALA A 92 -37.53 3.39 20.48
N THR A 93 -37.03 4.62 20.37
CA THR A 93 -36.78 5.22 19.06
C THR A 93 -35.62 4.43 18.47
N PRO A 94 -35.78 3.77 17.31
CA PRO A 94 -34.70 3.00 16.70
C PRO A 94 -33.61 3.99 16.28
N THR A 95 -32.56 4.06 17.08
CA THR A 95 -31.29 4.64 16.64
C THR A 95 -30.62 3.57 15.79
N LEU A 96 -30.16 3.93 14.59
CA LEU A 96 -29.54 3.01 13.63
C LEU A 96 -28.32 2.27 14.22
N ILE A 97 -27.75 2.75 15.32
CA ILE A 97 -26.65 2.12 16.06
C ILE A 97 -26.90 2.38 17.55
N LYS A 98 -27.13 1.34 18.37
CA LYS A 98 -26.95 1.44 19.83
C LYS A 98 -25.48 1.83 20.03
N THR A 99 -25.22 3.03 20.53
CA THR A 99 -23.87 3.56 20.72
C THR A 99 -22.97 2.56 21.45
N LEU A 100 -21.99 2.00 20.73
CA LEU A 100 -20.93 1.13 21.23
C LEU A 100 -19.84 1.88 22.04
N THR A 101 -20.13 3.10 22.51
CA THR A 101 -19.21 3.87 23.36
C THR A 101 -18.87 3.08 24.63
N PRO A 102 -17.62 3.07 25.13
CA PRO A 102 -17.20 2.05 26.10
C PRO A 102 -17.88 2.25 27.46
N ALA A 103 -18.77 1.32 27.82
CA ALA A 103 -18.95 1.01 29.24
C ALA A 103 -17.69 0.29 29.71
N LYS A 104 -17.04 0.77 30.76
CA LYS A 104 -15.97 0.01 31.42
C LYS A 104 -16.58 -1.25 32.04
N ALA A 105 -15.98 -2.40 31.80
CA ALA A 105 -16.40 -3.64 32.47
C ALA A 105 -16.36 -3.47 33.99
N ALA A 106 -17.32 -4.05 34.70
CA ALA A 106 -17.30 -4.09 36.16
C ALA A 106 -16.07 -4.86 36.65
N GLN A 107 -15.61 -4.53 37.85
CA GLN A 107 -14.36 -5.07 38.41
C GLN A 107 -14.43 -6.57 38.69
N TYR A 108 -15.60 -7.09 39.07
CA TYR A 108 -15.78 -8.48 39.48
C TYR A 108 -16.38 -9.32 38.36
N ASN A 109 -15.72 -10.43 38.03
CA ASN A 109 -16.19 -11.36 36.99
C ASN A 109 -17.51 -12.05 37.38
N THR A 110 -17.80 -12.15 38.67
CA THR A 110 -19.04 -12.73 39.22
C THR A 110 -20.32 -11.96 38.87
N PHE A 111 -20.21 -10.79 38.22
CA PHE A 111 -21.36 -10.04 37.70
C PHE A 111 -21.66 -10.36 36.24
N TYR A 112 -20.95 -11.33 35.66
CA TYR A 112 -21.07 -11.71 34.27
C TYR A 112 -21.36 -13.19 34.13
N GLU A 113 -22.19 -13.52 33.16
CA GLU A 113 -22.44 -14.88 32.69
C GLU A 113 -22.27 -14.93 31.18
N LEU A 114 -21.93 -16.11 30.66
CA LEU A 114 -21.97 -16.31 29.22
C LEU A 114 -23.42 -16.30 28.77
N LYS A 115 -23.70 -15.42 27.83
CA LYS A 115 -24.98 -15.40 27.14
C LYS A 115 -25.11 -16.70 26.33
N PRO A 116 -26.26 -17.41 26.39
CA PRO A 116 -26.56 -18.47 25.45
C PRO A 116 -26.44 -17.96 24.02
N TRP A 117 -25.49 -18.49 23.25
CA TRP A 117 -25.22 -17.96 21.92
C TRP A 117 -26.15 -18.60 20.89
N THR A 118 -27.01 -17.79 20.28
CA THR A 118 -27.97 -18.24 19.26
C THR A 118 -27.54 -17.81 17.86
N LEU A 119 -28.12 -18.44 16.83
CA LEU A 119 -27.92 -18.02 15.43
C LEU A 119 -28.25 -16.52 15.24
N ALA A 120 -29.34 -16.04 15.85
CA ALA A 120 -29.74 -14.64 15.76
C ALA A 120 -28.70 -13.68 16.37
N ASP A 121 -28.07 -14.08 17.47
CA ASP A 121 -27.00 -13.29 18.10
C ASP A 121 -25.74 -13.26 17.24
N GLN A 122 -25.41 -14.37 16.57
CA GLN A 122 -24.31 -14.45 15.62
C GLN A 122 -24.54 -13.54 14.41
N SER A 123 -25.71 -13.66 13.76
CA SER A 123 -26.06 -12.81 12.61
C SER A 123 -26.04 -11.33 12.97
N TYR A 124 -26.59 -10.97 14.14
CA TYR A 124 -26.54 -9.58 14.63
C TYR A 124 -25.11 -9.09 14.87
N THR A 125 -24.23 -9.96 15.38
CA THR A 125 -22.82 -9.62 15.61
C THR A 125 -22.10 -9.34 14.30
N ILE A 126 -22.25 -10.21 13.29
CA ILE A 126 -21.64 -10.03 11.97
C ILE A 126 -22.12 -8.72 11.33
N GLU A 127 -23.42 -8.42 11.37
CA GLU A 127 -23.97 -7.15 10.86
C GLU A 127 -23.39 -5.92 11.56
N LEU A 128 -23.19 -5.98 12.88
CA LEU A 128 -22.58 -4.89 13.64
C LEU A 128 -21.11 -4.69 13.26
N MET A 129 -20.36 -5.77 13.08
CA MET A 129 -18.96 -5.73 12.66
C MET A 129 -18.83 -5.20 11.24
N ARG A 130 -19.73 -5.60 10.34
CA ARG A 130 -19.84 -5.10 8.97
C ARG A 130 -20.06 -3.59 8.95
N ALA A 131 -21.04 -3.11 9.70
CA ALA A 131 -21.30 -1.67 9.81
C ALA A 131 -20.07 -0.91 10.35
N ASN A 132 -19.34 -1.47 11.31
CA ASN A 132 -18.11 -0.87 11.82
C ASN A 132 -16.99 -0.83 10.79
N ALA A 133 -16.79 -1.91 10.02
CA ALA A 133 -15.81 -1.97 8.93
C ALA A 133 -16.14 -0.98 7.80
N THR A 134 -17.42 -0.81 7.45
CA THR A 134 -17.85 0.20 6.48
C THR A 134 -17.61 1.64 6.98
N LEU A 135 -17.89 1.91 8.26
CA LEU A 135 -17.73 3.25 8.84
C LEU A 135 -16.26 3.62 9.08
N LYS A 136 -15.41 2.63 9.33
CA LYS A 136 -13.97 2.77 9.60
C LYS A 136 -13.22 1.68 8.82
N PRO A 137 -12.92 1.92 7.54
CA PRO A 137 -12.33 0.91 6.65
C PRO A 137 -10.83 0.76 6.92
N ILE A 138 -10.49 0.19 8.08
CA ILE A 138 -9.12 -0.21 8.43
C ILE A 138 -9.05 -1.73 8.49
N ASP A 139 -7.89 -2.31 8.14
CA ASP A 139 -7.73 -3.76 8.03
C ASP A 139 -8.10 -4.53 9.29
N ALA A 140 -7.80 -3.97 10.47
CA ALA A 140 -8.18 -4.59 11.75
C ALA A 140 -9.69 -4.83 11.90
N ASN A 141 -10.54 -3.96 11.32
CA ASN A 141 -11.99 -4.14 11.35
C ASN A 141 -12.45 -5.22 10.37
N PHE A 142 -11.85 -5.29 9.18
CA PHE A 142 -12.13 -6.36 8.20
C PHE A 142 -11.63 -7.72 8.70
N GLN A 143 -10.48 -7.77 9.35
CA GLN A 143 -9.95 -8.97 9.99
C GLN A 143 -10.90 -9.49 11.07
N ALA A 144 -11.39 -8.61 11.95
CA ALA A 144 -12.34 -8.99 13.00
C ALA A 144 -13.71 -9.41 12.44
N LEU A 145 -14.15 -8.80 11.33
CA LEU A 145 -15.36 -9.22 10.61
C LEU A 145 -15.20 -10.63 10.01
N ALA A 146 -14.10 -10.88 9.30
CA ALA A 146 -13.78 -12.21 8.76
C ALA A 146 -13.68 -13.28 9.87
N TYR A 147 -13.17 -12.88 11.05
CA TYR A 147 -13.14 -13.75 12.23
C TYR A 147 -14.56 -14.07 12.73
N ALA A 148 -15.43 -13.06 12.84
CA ALA A 148 -16.82 -13.25 13.27
C ALA A 148 -17.60 -14.14 12.29
N GLU A 149 -17.39 -13.97 10.99
CA GLU A 149 -17.95 -14.84 9.94
C GLU A 149 -17.45 -16.29 10.08
N SER A 150 -16.15 -16.46 10.34
CA SER A 150 -15.55 -17.78 10.61
C SER A 150 -16.16 -18.47 11.85
N GLU A 151 -16.37 -17.72 12.93
CA GLU A 151 -17.03 -18.24 14.12
C GLU A 151 -18.49 -18.66 13.84
N GLY A 152 -19.19 -17.88 13.01
CA GLY A 152 -20.55 -18.22 12.58
C GLY A 152 -20.61 -19.55 11.85
N ILE A 153 -19.70 -19.76 10.88
CA ILE A 153 -19.57 -21.00 10.12
C ILE A 153 -19.20 -22.17 11.05
N LEU A 154 -18.29 -21.96 12.00
CA LEU A 154 -17.88 -22.97 12.97
C LEU A 154 -19.05 -23.45 13.84
N ARG A 155 -19.87 -22.53 14.36
CA ARG A 155 -20.96 -22.85 15.30
C ARG A 155 -22.24 -23.31 14.62
N TYR A 156 -22.53 -22.77 13.43
CA TYR A 156 -23.78 -22.99 12.71
C TYR A 156 -23.51 -23.36 11.25
N PRO A 157 -22.79 -24.46 10.97
CA PRO A 157 -22.45 -24.84 9.60
C PRO A 157 -23.67 -25.17 8.73
N GLU A 158 -24.81 -25.49 9.36
CA GLU A 158 -26.08 -25.80 8.68
C GLU A 158 -27.02 -24.58 8.57
N ALA A 159 -26.59 -23.39 9.01
CA ALA A 159 -27.41 -22.17 8.89
C ALA A 159 -27.57 -21.76 7.41
N LEU A 160 -28.71 -21.17 7.07
CA LEU A 160 -28.96 -20.67 5.71
C LEU A 160 -27.98 -19.56 5.34
N GLU A 161 -27.55 -18.77 6.32
CA GLU A 161 -26.60 -17.68 6.19
C GLU A 161 -25.15 -18.14 6.10
N ALA A 162 -24.83 -19.40 6.43
CA ALA A 162 -23.45 -19.89 6.48
C ALA A 162 -22.75 -19.76 5.13
N SER A 163 -23.45 -20.05 4.03
CA SER A 163 -22.90 -19.86 2.68
C SER A 163 -22.58 -18.40 2.40
N THR A 164 -23.46 -17.46 2.76
CA THR A 164 -23.20 -16.02 2.59
C THR A 164 -21.97 -15.59 3.41
N TRP A 165 -21.82 -16.08 4.64
CA TRP A 165 -20.65 -15.79 5.47
C TRP A 165 -19.35 -16.34 4.90
N GLU A 166 -19.38 -17.46 4.18
CA GLU A 166 -18.18 -17.98 3.51
C GLU A 166 -17.68 -17.04 2.41
N TRP A 167 -18.60 -16.51 1.59
CA TRP A 167 -18.30 -15.52 0.55
C TRP A 167 -17.82 -14.20 1.15
N ASP A 168 -18.52 -13.69 2.16
CA ASP A 168 -18.12 -12.45 2.85
C ASP A 168 -16.74 -12.57 3.49
N ARG A 169 -16.44 -13.71 4.11
CA ARG A 169 -15.13 -13.97 4.69
C ARG A 169 -14.04 -13.99 3.63
N ALA A 170 -14.28 -14.65 2.49
CA ALA A 170 -13.31 -14.70 1.39
C ALA A 170 -12.98 -13.30 0.87
N TYR A 171 -14.02 -12.46 0.68
CA TYR A 171 -13.86 -11.06 0.30
C TYR A 171 -13.04 -10.27 1.32
N ASN A 172 -13.40 -10.37 2.61
CA ASN A 172 -12.72 -9.62 3.67
C ASN A 172 -11.24 -10.02 3.79
N TRP A 173 -10.90 -11.29 3.54
CA TRP A 173 -9.50 -11.74 3.48
C TRP A 173 -8.74 -11.25 2.26
N ILE A 174 -9.34 -11.27 1.07
CA ILE A 174 -8.72 -10.68 -0.13
C ILE A 174 -8.44 -9.19 0.09
N ARG A 175 -9.41 -8.47 0.65
CA ARG A 175 -9.31 -7.02 0.88
C ARG A 175 -8.12 -6.61 1.76
N ILE A 176 -7.77 -7.42 2.75
CA ILE A 176 -6.64 -7.15 3.66
C ILE A 176 -5.35 -7.84 3.21
N ASN A 177 -5.29 -8.25 1.93
CA ASN A 177 -4.19 -8.99 1.32
C ASN A 177 -3.77 -10.24 2.12
N SER A 178 -4.75 -10.96 2.70
CA SER A 178 -4.47 -12.20 3.43
C SER A 178 -4.27 -13.36 2.43
N PRO A 179 -3.24 -14.21 2.60
CA PRO A 179 -3.02 -15.38 1.75
C PRO A 179 -4.20 -16.38 1.78
N ASN A 180 -5.02 -16.32 2.82
CA ASN A 180 -6.23 -17.14 2.95
C ASN A 180 -7.36 -16.70 2.00
N GLY A 181 -7.36 -15.45 1.52
CA GLY A 181 -8.45 -14.89 0.71
C GLY A 181 -8.56 -15.58 -0.64
N ILE A 182 -7.46 -15.59 -1.40
CA ILE A 182 -7.42 -16.24 -2.72
C ILE A 182 -7.67 -17.75 -2.64
N SER A 183 -7.18 -18.39 -1.56
CA SER A 183 -7.40 -19.80 -1.26
C SER A 183 -8.86 -20.09 -0.87
N ALA A 184 -9.59 -19.11 -0.33
CA ALA A 184 -11.01 -19.26 -0.02
C ALA A 184 -11.86 -19.22 -1.29
N TYR A 185 -11.59 -18.29 -2.20
CA TYR A 185 -12.27 -18.24 -3.50
C TYR A 185 -11.98 -19.46 -4.36
N SER A 186 -10.73 -19.96 -4.38
CA SER A 186 -10.42 -21.19 -5.13
C SER A 186 -11.27 -22.37 -4.67
N ARG A 187 -11.38 -22.59 -3.34
CA ARG A 187 -12.24 -23.64 -2.77
C ARG A 187 -13.73 -23.44 -3.03
N LEU A 188 -14.23 -22.21 -2.95
CA LEU A 188 -15.64 -21.91 -3.22
C LEU A 188 -16.00 -22.24 -4.67
N ILE A 189 -15.16 -21.82 -5.62
CA ILE A 189 -15.33 -22.09 -7.05
C ILE A 189 -15.17 -23.59 -7.34
N GLU A 190 -14.12 -24.23 -6.81
CA GLU A 190 -13.88 -25.67 -6.97
C GLU A 190 -15.06 -26.51 -6.46
N SER A 191 -15.54 -26.22 -5.25
CA SER A 191 -16.68 -26.90 -4.63
C SER A 191 -17.97 -26.75 -5.45
N ALA A 192 -18.23 -25.56 -5.98
CA ALA A 192 -19.41 -25.30 -6.80
C ALA A 192 -19.40 -26.11 -8.11
N ILE A 193 -18.23 -26.24 -8.74
CA ILE A 193 -18.08 -27.04 -9.96
C ILE A 193 -18.21 -28.53 -9.66
N ILE A 194 -17.51 -29.04 -8.63
CA ILE A 194 -17.53 -30.46 -8.25
C ILE A 194 -18.94 -30.89 -7.84
N SER A 195 -19.68 -30.04 -7.13
CA SER A 195 -21.06 -30.32 -6.72
C SER A 195 -22.09 -30.14 -7.84
N GLY A 196 -21.68 -29.66 -9.03
CA GLY A 196 -22.54 -29.44 -10.19
C GLY A 196 -23.49 -28.24 -10.04
N GLN A 197 -23.20 -27.31 -9.13
CA GLN A 197 -23.96 -26.07 -8.98
C GLN A 197 -23.75 -25.14 -10.18
N VAL A 198 -22.56 -25.19 -10.79
CA VAL A 198 -22.16 -24.34 -11.91
C VAL A 198 -21.25 -25.12 -12.87
N ARG A 199 -21.26 -24.73 -14.14
CA ARG A 199 -20.30 -25.20 -15.15
C ARG A 199 -19.27 -24.12 -15.40
N THR A 200 -18.06 -24.49 -15.83
CA THR A 200 -16.97 -23.54 -16.09
C THR A 200 -17.36 -22.39 -17.03
N GLY A 201 -18.21 -22.63 -18.04
CA GLY A 201 -18.70 -21.58 -18.94
C GLY A 201 -19.75 -20.63 -18.34
N ASP A 202 -20.44 -21.03 -17.28
CA ASP A 202 -21.47 -20.25 -16.58
C ASP A 202 -20.94 -19.60 -15.28
N LEU A 203 -19.63 -19.75 -15.01
CA LEU A 203 -18.97 -19.25 -13.81
C LEU A 203 -19.14 -17.74 -13.58
N PRO A 204 -18.96 -16.85 -14.58
CA PRO A 204 -19.11 -15.41 -14.36
C PRO A 204 -20.50 -15.02 -13.81
N ASP A 205 -21.56 -15.51 -14.44
CA ASP A 205 -22.95 -15.21 -14.04
C ASP A 205 -23.28 -15.80 -12.66
N TRP A 206 -22.83 -17.04 -12.41
CA TRP A 206 -23.00 -17.68 -11.10
C TRP A 206 -22.24 -16.93 -10.00
N PHE A 207 -21.01 -16.51 -10.27
CA PHE A 207 -20.18 -15.75 -9.34
C PHE A 207 -20.84 -14.41 -9.00
N ALA A 208 -21.31 -13.67 -10.01
CA ALA A 208 -22.01 -12.39 -9.81
C ALA A 208 -23.29 -12.50 -8.98
N SER A 209 -23.90 -13.69 -8.90
CA SER A 209 -25.06 -13.95 -8.03
C SER A 209 -24.71 -14.18 -6.56
N HIS A 210 -23.44 -14.48 -6.24
CA HIS A 210 -22.95 -14.72 -4.87
C HIS A 210 -22.01 -13.63 -4.36
N GLU A 211 -21.21 -13.05 -5.26
CA GLU A 211 -20.23 -12.00 -4.97
C GLU A 211 -20.47 -10.82 -5.93
N THR A 212 -20.93 -9.70 -5.38
CA THR A 212 -21.26 -8.49 -6.15
C THR A 212 -20.18 -7.41 -6.04
N ARG A 213 -19.17 -7.61 -5.20
CA ARG A 213 -18.10 -6.61 -4.93
C ARG A 213 -16.88 -6.81 -5.82
N LEU A 214 -16.74 -7.99 -6.43
CA LEU A 214 -15.70 -8.37 -7.37
C LEU A 214 -16.36 -8.88 -8.65
N GLU A 215 -15.64 -8.81 -9.76
CA GLU A 215 -16.05 -9.40 -11.04
C GLU A 215 -15.18 -10.62 -11.33
N LEU A 216 -15.77 -11.68 -11.91
CA LEU A 216 -15.02 -12.88 -12.31
C LEU A 216 -14.98 -12.96 -13.85
N ASN A 217 -13.77 -12.86 -14.39
CA ASN A 217 -13.49 -13.09 -15.80
C ASN A 217 -12.89 -14.49 -16.01
N VAL A 218 -13.33 -15.20 -17.05
CA VAL A 218 -12.87 -16.55 -17.36
C VAL A 218 -12.30 -16.59 -18.77
N THR A 219 -11.00 -16.84 -18.87
CA THR A 219 -10.30 -16.99 -20.15
C THR A 219 -9.94 -18.46 -20.36
N SER A 220 -10.67 -19.14 -21.24
CA SER A 220 -10.43 -20.55 -21.58
C SER A 220 -9.12 -20.72 -22.34
N GLN A 221 -8.37 -21.77 -22.01
CA GLN A 221 -7.10 -22.11 -22.65
C GLN A 221 -7.15 -23.50 -23.30
N THR A 222 -6.21 -23.78 -24.20
CA THR A 222 -6.15 -25.08 -24.89
C THR A 222 -5.81 -26.19 -23.91
N PRO A 223 -6.65 -27.24 -23.75
CA PRO A 223 -6.38 -28.34 -22.82
C PRO A 223 -5.14 -29.15 -23.19
N LEU A 224 -4.40 -29.62 -22.19
CA LEU A 224 -3.30 -30.56 -22.37
C LEU A 224 -3.80 -32.02 -22.43
N PRO A 225 -2.97 -32.97 -22.92
CA PRO A 225 -3.34 -34.38 -22.93
C PRO A 225 -3.73 -34.90 -21.53
N GLY A 226 -4.97 -35.37 -21.40
CA GLY A 226 -5.53 -35.84 -20.12
C GLY A 226 -6.47 -34.84 -19.44
N GLU A 227 -6.55 -33.61 -19.94
CA GLU A 227 -7.47 -32.58 -19.46
C GLU A 227 -8.73 -32.51 -20.32
N LEU A 228 -9.85 -32.14 -19.69
CA LEU A 228 -11.12 -31.82 -20.34
C LEU A 228 -11.20 -30.34 -20.69
N SER A 229 -10.77 -29.48 -19.77
CA SER A 229 -10.70 -28.03 -19.96
C SER A 229 -9.67 -27.43 -19.01
N ARG A 230 -9.24 -26.21 -19.32
CA ARG A 230 -8.43 -25.38 -18.44
C ARG A 230 -8.71 -23.91 -18.69
N ALA A 231 -8.62 -23.09 -17.66
CA ALA A 231 -8.93 -21.67 -17.77
C ALA A 231 -8.14 -20.82 -16.76
N LEU A 232 -7.83 -19.60 -17.15
CA LEU A 232 -7.44 -18.53 -16.23
C LEU A 232 -8.71 -17.88 -15.68
N LEU A 233 -8.80 -17.79 -14.36
CA LEU A 233 -9.84 -17.06 -13.66
C LEU A 233 -9.22 -15.78 -13.10
N GLU A 234 -9.82 -14.64 -13.41
CA GLU A 234 -9.41 -13.33 -12.89
C GLU A 234 -10.53 -12.76 -12.03
N LEU A 235 -10.24 -12.48 -10.77
CA LEU A 235 -11.10 -11.75 -9.84
C LEU A 235 -10.71 -10.28 -9.88
N THR A 236 -11.51 -9.44 -10.53
CA THR A 236 -11.24 -8.01 -10.71
C THR A 236 -11.89 -7.17 -9.62
N GLY A 237 -11.12 -6.23 -9.06
CA GLY A 237 -11.53 -5.29 -8.02
C GLY A 237 -10.66 -4.02 -8.03
N ALA A 238 -10.01 -3.70 -6.91
CA ALA A 238 -9.00 -2.63 -6.83
C ALA A 238 -7.61 -3.14 -7.26
N GLY A 239 -7.53 -3.79 -8.42
CA GLY A 239 -6.48 -4.71 -8.83
C GLY A 239 -7.09 -6.03 -9.25
N SER A 240 -6.29 -7.08 -9.38
CA SER A 240 -6.77 -8.43 -9.75
C SER A 240 -6.15 -9.54 -8.91
N ALA A 241 -6.93 -10.60 -8.67
CA ALA A 241 -6.41 -11.87 -8.17
C ALA A 241 -6.62 -12.97 -9.21
N TYR A 242 -5.60 -13.81 -9.42
CA TYR A 242 -5.60 -14.82 -10.49
C TYR A 242 -5.63 -16.25 -9.93
N LEU A 243 -6.49 -17.08 -10.50
CA LEU A 243 -6.59 -18.51 -10.21
C LEU A 243 -6.44 -19.33 -11.50
N TRP A 244 -5.92 -20.55 -11.38
CA TRP A 244 -5.80 -21.49 -12.47
C TRP A 244 -6.74 -22.67 -12.30
N LEU A 245 -7.68 -22.84 -13.23
CA LEU A 245 -8.64 -23.95 -13.22
C LEU A 245 -8.22 -25.03 -14.20
N VAL A 246 -8.26 -26.29 -13.74
CA VAL A 246 -8.06 -27.47 -14.58
C VAL A 246 -9.16 -28.50 -14.31
N GLU A 247 -9.82 -28.93 -15.38
CA GLU A 247 -10.77 -30.03 -15.36
C GLU A 247 -10.13 -31.28 -15.98
N THR A 248 -10.23 -32.40 -15.29
CA THR A 248 -9.77 -33.73 -15.74
C THR A 248 -10.93 -34.72 -15.67
N PRO A 249 -10.84 -35.90 -16.32
CA PRO A 249 -11.83 -36.96 -16.14
C PRO A 249 -11.98 -37.43 -14.68
N THR A 250 -10.98 -37.18 -13.83
CA THR A 250 -10.97 -37.57 -12.42
C THR A 250 -11.52 -36.50 -11.47
N GLY A 251 -11.66 -35.25 -11.92
CA GLY A 251 -12.13 -34.14 -11.10
C GLY A 251 -11.65 -32.78 -11.60
N THR A 252 -12.08 -31.74 -10.90
CA THR A 252 -11.69 -30.34 -11.15
C THR A 252 -10.83 -29.86 -10.00
N THR A 253 -9.82 -29.04 -10.29
CA THR A 253 -8.98 -28.39 -9.28
C THR A 253 -8.76 -26.94 -9.65
N VAL A 254 -8.81 -26.04 -8.65
CA VAL A 254 -8.56 -24.61 -8.81
C VAL A 254 -7.35 -24.22 -7.96
N TYR A 255 -6.27 -23.80 -8.62
CA TYR A 255 -5.02 -23.38 -7.98
C TYR A 255 -5.00 -21.86 -7.81
N SER A 256 -4.56 -21.38 -6.65
CA SER A 256 -4.30 -19.94 -6.45
C SER A 256 -2.95 -19.56 -7.07
N LEU A 257 -2.90 -18.47 -7.83
CA LEU A 257 -1.65 -17.96 -8.42
C LEU A 257 -1.13 -16.76 -7.62
N ILE A 258 -1.81 -15.61 -7.72
CA ILE A 258 -1.39 -14.36 -7.08
C ILE A 258 -2.60 -13.53 -6.67
N ASN A 259 -2.53 -12.88 -5.50
CA ASN A 259 -3.48 -11.87 -5.07
C ASN A 259 -2.81 -10.50 -5.18
N ASP A 260 -3.19 -9.73 -6.19
CA ASP A 260 -2.68 -8.38 -6.42
C ASP A 260 -3.79 -7.34 -6.21
N ILE A 261 -4.74 -7.60 -5.31
CA ILE A 261 -5.78 -6.62 -4.98
C ILE A 261 -5.27 -5.70 -3.88
N ASP A 262 -5.26 -4.39 -4.14
CA ASP A 262 -4.84 -3.36 -3.20
C ASP A 262 -5.85 -2.20 -3.18
N TYR A 263 -6.57 -2.07 -2.06
CA TYR A 263 -7.56 -1.02 -1.89
C TYR A 263 -6.96 0.34 -1.50
N ASP A 264 -5.72 0.37 -1.02
CA ASP A 264 -5.00 1.59 -0.68
C ASP A 264 -4.28 2.17 -1.91
N GLN A 265 -3.81 1.29 -2.81
CA GLN A 265 -3.23 1.63 -4.11
C GLN A 265 -3.89 0.86 -5.27
N PRO A 266 -5.12 1.24 -5.67
CA PRO A 266 -5.82 0.57 -6.76
C PRO A 266 -5.06 0.67 -8.09
N HIS A 267 -4.88 -0.46 -8.77
CA HIS A 267 -4.15 -0.56 -10.02
C HIS A 267 -4.87 -1.45 -11.04
N GLN A 268 -4.33 -1.52 -12.26
CA GLN A 268 -4.87 -2.36 -13.33
C GLN A 268 -3.86 -3.46 -13.67
N ASN A 269 -4.36 -4.69 -13.78
CA ASN A 269 -3.57 -5.85 -14.16
C ASN A 269 -3.97 -6.31 -15.55
N SER A 270 -3.03 -7.01 -16.19
CA SER A 270 -3.22 -7.63 -17.49
C SER A 270 -2.37 -8.88 -17.57
N PHE A 271 -2.63 -9.69 -18.58
CA PHE A 271 -1.91 -10.95 -18.76
C PHE A 271 -1.64 -11.26 -20.23
N LEU A 272 -0.58 -12.04 -20.44
CA LEU A 272 -0.17 -12.56 -21.73
C LEU A 272 0.07 -14.07 -21.60
N TYR A 273 -0.22 -14.81 -22.68
CA TYR A 273 -0.02 -16.26 -22.73
C TYR A 273 0.85 -16.61 -23.94
N SER A 274 2.05 -17.15 -23.69
CA SER A 274 3.05 -17.34 -24.74
C SER A 274 4.11 -18.36 -24.35
N ASP A 275 4.62 -19.12 -25.33
CA ASP A 275 5.73 -20.08 -25.12
C ASP A 275 7.05 -19.31 -25.03
N LEU A 276 7.50 -19.09 -23.79
CA LEU A 276 8.73 -18.37 -23.45
C LEU A 276 9.88 -19.34 -23.12
N THR A 277 9.57 -20.57 -22.69
CA THR A 277 10.58 -21.58 -22.35
C THR A 277 11.02 -22.43 -23.55
N GLY A 278 10.28 -22.39 -24.66
CA GLY A 278 10.57 -23.13 -25.89
C GLY A 278 10.17 -24.61 -25.82
N ASP A 279 9.38 -24.99 -24.82
CA ASP A 279 8.93 -26.37 -24.61
C ASP A 279 7.60 -26.69 -25.32
N SER A 280 7.11 -25.77 -26.18
CA SER A 280 5.80 -25.83 -26.85
C SER A 280 4.60 -25.76 -25.91
N SER A 281 4.82 -25.44 -24.63
CA SER A 281 3.78 -25.13 -23.66
C SER A 281 3.87 -23.64 -23.30
N PRO A 282 2.79 -22.88 -23.49
CA PRO A 282 2.80 -21.47 -23.13
C PRO A 282 2.87 -21.22 -21.62
N GLU A 283 3.67 -20.24 -21.23
CA GLU A 283 3.71 -19.61 -19.92
C GLU A 283 2.63 -18.52 -19.79
N LEU A 284 2.15 -18.32 -18.57
CA LEU A 284 1.26 -17.23 -18.20
C LEU A 284 2.06 -16.09 -17.58
N VAL A 285 1.98 -14.91 -18.18
CA VAL A 285 2.59 -13.67 -17.67
C VAL A 285 1.49 -12.79 -17.09
N ILE A 286 1.63 -12.36 -15.84
CA ILE A 286 0.72 -11.42 -15.16
C ILE A 286 1.52 -10.16 -14.81
N PHE A 287 1.00 -8.98 -15.13
CA PHE A 287 1.69 -7.71 -14.89
C PHE A 287 0.71 -6.58 -14.55
N ARG A 288 1.22 -5.54 -13.89
CA ARG A 288 0.48 -4.30 -13.64
C ARG A 288 0.65 -3.36 -14.83
N GLU A 289 -0.44 -3.02 -15.52
CA GLU A 289 -0.42 -2.03 -16.61
C GLU A 289 -0.18 -0.62 -16.07
N ARG A 290 -0.78 -0.29 -14.92
CA ARG A 290 -0.63 1.03 -14.31
C ARG A 290 -0.87 0.99 -12.80
N THR A 291 0.03 1.61 -12.05
CA THR A 291 -0.08 1.82 -10.60
C THR A 291 -0.06 3.32 -10.32
N PRO A 292 -1.23 3.98 -10.15
CA PRO A 292 -1.29 5.41 -9.89
C PRO A 292 -0.52 5.81 -8.63
N GLY A 293 0.29 6.87 -8.70
CA GLY A 293 1.10 7.37 -7.60
C GLY A 293 2.40 6.61 -7.33
N ASP A 294 2.69 5.55 -8.10
CA ASP A 294 3.91 4.76 -7.98
C ASP A 294 4.84 5.01 -9.17
N THR A 295 6.12 5.22 -8.89
CA THR A 295 7.17 5.47 -9.89
C THR A 295 8.14 4.30 -10.01
N LEU A 296 8.01 3.29 -9.15
CA LEU A 296 8.82 2.08 -9.19
C LEU A 296 8.41 1.17 -10.35
N PHE A 297 9.40 0.54 -10.95
CA PHE A 297 9.19 -0.56 -11.88
C PHE A 297 8.86 -1.83 -11.11
N ILE A 298 7.70 -2.41 -11.39
CA ILE A 298 7.26 -3.69 -10.83
C ILE A 298 7.40 -4.76 -11.92
N PRO A 299 8.32 -5.74 -11.78
CA PRO A 299 8.51 -6.76 -12.80
C PRO A 299 7.27 -7.66 -12.93
N PRO A 300 7.05 -8.26 -14.12
CA PRO A 300 5.94 -9.18 -14.33
C PRO A 300 6.15 -10.50 -13.57
N HIS A 301 5.06 -11.17 -13.20
CA HIS A 301 5.08 -12.55 -12.71
C HIS A 301 4.91 -13.53 -13.87
N ILE A 302 5.79 -14.52 -13.98
CA ILE A 302 5.77 -15.51 -15.07
C ILE A 302 5.53 -16.90 -14.47
N PHE A 303 4.46 -17.58 -14.89
CA PHE A 303 4.08 -18.90 -14.39
C PHE A 303 4.19 -19.96 -15.49
N SER A 304 4.87 -21.06 -15.18
CA SER A 304 4.73 -22.32 -15.90
C SER A 304 3.41 -22.97 -15.50
N VAL A 305 2.48 -23.03 -16.44
CA VAL A 305 1.19 -23.70 -16.25
C VAL A 305 1.18 -25.12 -16.82
N SER A 306 2.27 -25.59 -17.43
CA SER A 306 2.39 -26.99 -17.88
C SER A 306 2.52 -27.97 -16.70
N ASN A 307 3.00 -27.49 -15.55
CA ASN A 307 3.05 -28.22 -14.29
C ASN A 307 1.82 -27.93 -13.44
N LEU A 308 1.33 -28.94 -12.69
CA LEU A 308 0.25 -28.80 -11.73
C LEU A 308 0.74 -29.23 -10.33
N PRO A 309 0.69 -28.34 -9.31
CA PRO A 309 0.26 -26.94 -9.37
C PRO A 309 1.16 -26.07 -10.29
N PRO A 310 0.64 -24.97 -10.87
CA PRO A 310 1.45 -24.00 -11.61
C PRO A 310 2.62 -23.50 -10.76
N ILE A 311 3.75 -23.24 -11.41
CA ILE A 311 5.00 -22.85 -10.75
C ILE A 311 5.42 -21.49 -11.28
N GLU A 312 5.68 -20.53 -10.39
CA GLU A 312 6.29 -19.26 -10.77
C GLU A 312 7.74 -19.48 -11.18
N LEU A 313 8.08 -19.03 -12.39
CA LEU A 313 9.41 -19.13 -12.97
C LEU A 313 10.26 -17.95 -12.50
N PRO A 314 11.49 -18.18 -12.03
CA PRO A 314 12.31 -17.13 -11.45
C PRO A 314 12.84 -16.19 -12.54
N ILE A 315 12.93 -14.91 -12.18
CA ILE A 315 13.57 -13.85 -12.96
C ILE A 315 14.89 -13.49 -12.29
N GLN A 316 15.93 -13.23 -13.08
CA GLN A 316 17.22 -12.74 -12.59
C GLN A 316 17.00 -11.50 -11.72
N ILE A 317 17.54 -11.51 -10.50
CA ILE A 317 17.41 -10.40 -9.55
C ILE A 317 18.06 -9.16 -10.17
N GLN A 318 17.38 -8.01 -10.04
CA GLN A 318 17.87 -6.71 -10.49
C GLN A 318 17.68 -5.68 -9.37
N PRO A 319 18.51 -4.62 -9.32
CA PRO A 319 18.28 -3.50 -8.42
C PRO A 319 16.90 -2.87 -8.71
N PRO A 320 16.17 -2.41 -7.68
CA PRO A 320 14.91 -1.70 -7.88
C PRO A 320 15.12 -0.47 -8.77
N MET A 321 14.26 -0.30 -9.78
CA MET A 321 14.31 0.83 -10.69
C MET A 321 13.18 1.81 -10.36
N ASP A 322 13.54 3.05 -10.04
CA ASP A 322 12.59 4.17 -9.90
C ASP A 322 12.69 5.07 -11.13
N PHE A 323 11.59 5.22 -11.87
CA PHE A 323 11.59 6.10 -13.04
C PHE A 323 11.39 7.58 -12.66
N GLY A 324 11.01 7.91 -11.43
CA GLY A 324 10.60 9.25 -11.03
C GLY A 324 9.34 9.77 -11.77
N LEU A 325 8.73 8.92 -12.60
CA LEU A 325 7.53 9.15 -13.39
C LEU A 325 6.68 7.88 -13.33
N GLU A 326 5.36 8.03 -13.29
CA GLU A 326 4.44 6.88 -13.22
C GLU A 326 4.49 6.06 -14.53
N PRO A 327 5.03 4.83 -14.52
CA PRO A 327 5.12 4.02 -15.72
C PRO A 327 3.75 3.42 -16.07
N ALA A 328 3.42 3.40 -17.35
CA ALA A 328 2.37 2.55 -17.92
C ALA A 328 3.02 1.39 -18.69
N MET A 329 2.85 0.17 -18.22
CA MET A 329 3.51 -1.02 -18.76
C MET A 329 2.71 -1.67 -19.88
N GLN A 330 3.42 -2.07 -20.93
CA GLN A 330 2.93 -2.93 -21.99
C GLN A 330 3.90 -4.11 -22.15
N VAL A 331 3.35 -5.30 -22.34
CA VAL A 331 4.14 -6.53 -22.49
C VAL A 331 3.79 -7.21 -23.80
N GLU A 332 4.81 -7.64 -24.54
CA GLU A 332 4.65 -8.39 -25.80
C GLU A 332 5.67 -9.52 -25.92
N THR A 333 5.37 -10.49 -26.78
CA THR A 333 6.32 -11.57 -27.11
C THR A 333 7.02 -11.26 -28.43
N ILE A 334 8.34 -11.37 -28.44
CA ILE A 334 9.17 -11.24 -29.64
C ILE A 334 9.88 -12.56 -29.94
N SER A 335 9.98 -12.93 -31.22
CA SER A 335 10.74 -14.11 -31.63
C SER A 335 12.23 -13.80 -31.66
N THR A 336 13.04 -14.58 -30.95
CA THR A 336 14.51 -14.43 -31.00
C THR A 336 15.14 -15.33 -32.06
N THR A 337 16.41 -15.09 -32.36
CA THR A 337 17.19 -15.91 -33.31
C THR A 337 17.46 -17.34 -32.81
N LEU A 338 17.22 -17.62 -31.52
CA LEU A 338 17.54 -18.89 -30.85
C LEU A 338 16.37 -19.89 -30.79
N GLN A 339 15.30 -19.68 -31.56
CA GLN A 339 14.04 -20.48 -31.51
C GLN A 339 13.26 -20.41 -30.18
N THR A 340 13.73 -19.64 -29.20
CA THR A 340 12.95 -19.26 -28.01
C THR A 340 12.33 -17.89 -28.23
N ASN A 341 11.11 -17.68 -27.74
CA ASN A 341 10.56 -16.33 -27.68
C ASN A 341 11.11 -15.59 -26.46
N ALA A 342 11.30 -14.29 -26.57
CA ALA A 342 11.60 -13.43 -25.44
C ALA A 342 10.36 -12.60 -25.09
N LEU A 343 10.23 -12.26 -23.82
CA LEU A 343 9.23 -11.32 -23.33
C LEU A 343 9.84 -9.91 -23.40
N GLN A 344 9.20 -9.01 -24.12
CA GLN A 344 9.56 -7.60 -24.16
C GLN A 344 8.60 -6.81 -23.27
N VAL A 345 9.15 -6.14 -22.26
CA VAL A 345 8.43 -5.28 -21.34
C VAL A 345 8.77 -3.84 -21.69
N THR A 346 7.76 -3.03 -21.99
CA THR A 346 7.91 -1.62 -22.36
C THR A 346 7.12 -0.75 -21.38
N SER A 347 7.80 0.13 -20.68
CA SER A 347 7.20 1.13 -19.79
C SER A 347 7.12 2.48 -20.50
N MET A 348 5.91 2.99 -20.72
CA MET A 348 5.67 4.36 -21.16
C MET A 348 5.64 5.29 -19.94
N LEU A 349 6.62 6.19 -19.85
CA LEU A 349 6.89 6.99 -18.65
C LEU A 349 6.14 8.33 -18.62
N MET A 350 5.89 8.92 -19.79
CA MET A 350 5.09 10.15 -19.89
C MET A 350 4.31 10.21 -21.21
N PRO A 351 2.97 10.12 -21.19
CA PRO A 351 2.18 10.20 -22.43
C PRO A 351 2.29 11.54 -23.17
N SER A 352 2.48 12.65 -22.45
CA SER A 352 2.58 13.99 -23.05
C SER A 352 3.89 14.21 -23.82
N CYS A 353 4.96 13.51 -23.43
CA CYS A 353 6.18 13.41 -24.22
C CYS A 353 6.61 11.93 -24.19
N PRO A 354 6.07 11.11 -25.11
CA PRO A 354 6.22 9.66 -25.09
C PRO A 354 7.68 9.25 -24.93
N ALA A 355 8.01 8.83 -23.72
CA ALA A 355 9.30 8.27 -23.34
C ALA A 355 9.06 6.81 -22.98
N PHE A 356 9.86 5.92 -23.56
CA PHE A 356 9.74 4.49 -23.40
C PHE A 356 11.02 3.94 -22.80
N ALA A 357 10.89 3.08 -21.80
CA ALA A 357 11.97 2.23 -21.29
C ALA A 357 11.62 0.78 -21.61
N THR A 358 12.51 0.07 -22.30
CA THR A 358 12.24 -1.27 -22.82
C THR A 358 13.24 -2.27 -22.27
N GLN A 359 12.76 -3.44 -21.86
CA GLN A 359 13.59 -4.51 -21.33
C GLN A 359 13.17 -5.86 -21.92
N GLN A 360 14.12 -6.78 -22.13
CA GLN A 360 13.85 -8.11 -22.65
C GLN A 360 14.21 -9.18 -21.63
N TYR A 361 13.34 -10.18 -21.51
CA TYR A 361 13.48 -11.33 -20.63
C TYR A 361 13.60 -12.58 -21.50
N THR A 362 14.71 -13.31 -21.35
CA THR A 362 15.01 -14.51 -22.14
C THR A 362 15.25 -15.69 -21.21
N TRP A 363 14.56 -16.80 -21.45
CA TRP A 363 14.71 -18.02 -20.66
C TRP A 363 16.09 -18.67 -20.87
N GLN A 364 16.81 -18.94 -19.78
CA GLN A 364 18.15 -19.59 -19.80
C GLN A 364 18.12 -21.06 -19.34
N GLY A 365 16.94 -21.63 -19.10
CA GLY A 365 16.78 -23.02 -18.64
C GLY A 365 16.48 -23.15 -17.14
N GLU A 366 16.88 -22.17 -16.32
CA GLU A 366 16.61 -22.13 -14.88
C GLU A 366 15.90 -20.84 -14.45
N SER A 367 16.27 -19.70 -15.05
CA SER A 367 15.66 -18.39 -14.81
C SER A 367 15.59 -17.56 -16.09
N PHE A 368 14.81 -16.49 -16.06
CA PHE A 368 14.83 -15.46 -17.09
C PHE A 368 16.01 -14.50 -16.87
N SER A 369 16.94 -14.45 -17.82
CA SER A 369 17.95 -13.39 -17.88
C SER A 369 17.34 -12.12 -18.44
N VAL A 370 17.75 -10.97 -17.92
CA VAL A 370 17.12 -9.69 -18.23
C VAL A 370 18.14 -8.70 -18.78
N THR A 371 17.81 -8.01 -19.88
CA THR A 371 18.67 -6.97 -20.45
C THR A 371 18.64 -5.68 -19.62
N PRO A 372 19.63 -4.77 -19.78
CA PRO A 372 19.45 -3.39 -19.35
C PRO A 372 18.26 -2.71 -20.04
N PHE A 373 17.75 -1.63 -19.47
CA PHE A 373 16.72 -0.81 -20.12
C PHE A 373 17.28 -0.09 -21.35
N ASP A 374 16.57 -0.20 -22.46
CA ASP A 374 16.76 0.61 -23.66
C ASP A 374 15.75 1.77 -23.65
N TYR A 375 16.25 3.00 -23.77
CA TYR A 375 15.43 4.20 -23.67
C TYR A 375 15.19 4.82 -25.04
N ARG A 376 13.98 5.36 -25.22
CA ARG A 376 13.61 6.07 -26.45
C ARG A 376 12.65 7.21 -26.15
N LEU A 377 12.85 8.33 -26.83
CA LEU A 377 11.93 9.47 -26.80
C LEU A 377 11.28 9.64 -28.17
N GLU A 378 9.95 9.78 -28.21
CA GLU A 378 9.16 10.07 -29.42
C GLU A 378 8.33 11.35 -29.21
N PRO A 379 8.94 12.55 -29.36
CA PRO A 379 8.26 13.79 -29.05
C PRO A 379 7.09 14.09 -29.98
N VAL A 380 5.95 14.48 -29.40
CA VAL A 380 4.76 14.90 -30.14
C VAL A 380 4.79 16.41 -30.35
N TYR A 381 4.53 16.87 -31.59
CA TYR A 381 4.71 18.27 -32.00
C TYR A 381 4.04 19.28 -31.06
N ASP A 382 2.77 19.04 -30.70
CA ASP A 382 1.97 19.96 -29.87
C ASP A 382 2.28 19.89 -28.37
N LEU A 383 3.05 18.90 -27.92
CA LEU A 383 3.30 18.62 -26.50
C LEU A 383 4.78 18.63 -26.12
N ARG A 384 5.66 19.12 -27.01
CA ARG A 384 7.11 19.16 -26.79
C ARG A 384 7.55 19.88 -25.50
N ALA A 385 6.76 20.84 -25.01
CA ALA A 385 7.06 21.55 -23.76
C ALA A 385 7.11 20.62 -22.54
N TYR A 386 6.42 19.47 -22.58
CA TYR A 386 6.44 18.47 -21.50
C TYR A 386 7.71 17.61 -21.49
N CYS A 387 8.49 17.60 -22.57
CA CYS A 387 9.70 16.78 -22.65
C CYS A 387 10.80 17.20 -21.65
N GLU A 388 10.77 18.44 -21.16
CA GLU A 388 11.69 18.89 -20.10
C GLU A 388 11.53 18.08 -18.81
N ALA A 389 10.29 17.71 -18.44
CA ALA A 389 10.05 16.87 -17.27
C ALA A 389 10.62 15.45 -17.43
N VAL A 390 10.61 14.92 -18.66
CA VAL A 390 11.24 13.63 -18.98
C VAL A 390 12.76 13.72 -18.82
N LEU A 391 13.38 14.80 -19.31
CA LEU A 391 14.82 15.00 -19.16
C LEU A 391 15.21 15.19 -17.68
N ASP A 392 14.41 15.92 -16.91
CA ASP A 392 14.64 16.11 -15.48
C ASP A 392 14.57 14.77 -14.71
N ALA A 393 13.57 13.93 -15.01
CA ALA A 393 13.45 12.59 -14.43
C ALA A 393 14.62 11.69 -14.85
N ALA A 394 14.97 11.67 -16.13
CA ALA A 394 16.09 10.88 -16.65
C ALA A 394 17.42 11.26 -15.98
N SER A 395 17.68 12.57 -15.85
CA SER A 395 18.92 13.08 -15.23
C SER A 395 18.98 12.82 -13.72
N ALA A 396 17.83 12.63 -13.07
CA ALA A 396 17.76 12.38 -11.64
C ALA A 396 17.81 10.89 -11.28
N ALA A 397 17.22 10.03 -12.12
CA ALA A 397 16.92 8.65 -11.74
C ALA A 397 17.36 7.56 -12.74
N TRP A 398 17.53 7.86 -14.04
CA TRP A 398 17.83 6.83 -15.04
C TRP A 398 19.31 6.72 -15.39
N GLY A 399 20.11 7.69 -14.93
CA GLY A 399 21.54 7.78 -15.22
C GLY A 399 21.87 8.66 -16.43
N PRO A 400 23.13 9.07 -16.56
CA PRO A 400 23.55 10.06 -17.55
C PRO A 400 23.42 9.55 -18.99
N GLU A 401 23.63 8.26 -19.26
CA GLU A 401 23.50 7.66 -20.59
C GLU A 401 22.05 7.73 -21.09
N ALA A 402 21.08 7.39 -20.23
CA ALA A 402 19.66 7.49 -20.56
C ALA A 402 19.23 8.95 -20.77
N ALA A 403 19.71 9.87 -19.92
CA ALA A 403 19.46 11.29 -20.05
C ALA A 403 20.04 11.89 -21.34
N ILE A 404 21.22 11.43 -21.80
CA ILE A 404 21.81 11.80 -23.09
C ILE A 404 20.89 11.41 -24.25
N ILE A 405 20.31 10.21 -24.23
CA ILE A 405 19.37 9.74 -25.28
C ILE A 405 18.16 10.69 -25.36
N VAL A 406 17.58 11.04 -24.20
CA VAL A 406 16.45 11.98 -24.12
C VAL A 406 16.84 13.36 -24.62
N ALA A 407 17.96 13.92 -24.12
CA ALA A 407 18.43 15.25 -24.49
C ALA A 407 18.76 15.38 -25.99
N ASN A 408 19.40 14.37 -26.59
CA ASN A 408 19.70 14.34 -28.02
C ASN A 408 18.44 14.32 -28.88
N ALA A 409 17.43 13.54 -28.49
CA ALA A 409 16.14 13.53 -29.18
C ALA A 409 15.42 14.89 -29.08
N MET A 410 15.52 15.56 -27.92
CA MET A 410 14.98 16.91 -27.73
C MET A 410 15.70 17.98 -28.54
N LEU A 411 17.02 17.91 -28.70
CA LEU A 411 17.81 18.94 -29.42
C LEU A 411 17.32 19.20 -30.84
N VAL A 412 16.74 18.21 -31.51
CA VAL A 412 16.25 18.34 -32.89
C VAL A 412 15.03 19.28 -32.99
N ILE A 413 14.29 19.44 -31.90
CA ILE A 413 12.95 20.03 -31.88
C ILE A 413 12.78 21.15 -30.83
N TRP A 414 13.84 21.48 -30.12
CA TRP A 414 13.84 22.42 -28.99
C TRP A 414 14.34 23.81 -29.40
N PRO A 415 13.87 24.90 -28.77
CA PRO A 415 12.70 24.97 -27.88
C PRO A 415 11.38 24.99 -28.66
N PRO A 416 10.26 24.54 -28.07
CA PRO A 416 8.93 24.83 -28.60
C PRO A 416 8.59 26.32 -28.43
N ASP A 417 7.55 26.79 -29.12
CA ASP A 417 7.16 28.21 -29.09
C ASP A 417 6.73 28.69 -27.70
N LEU A 418 6.05 27.83 -26.94
CA LEU A 418 5.50 28.12 -25.62
C LEU A 418 5.83 26.99 -24.64
N ASP A 419 6.01 27.34 -23.37
CA ASP A 419 6.15 26.42 -22.23
C ASP A 419 4.79 25.83 -21.81
N THR A 420 4.81 24.98 -20.79
CA THR A 420 3.60 24.32 -20.24
C THR A 420 2.61 25.31 -19.60
N GLN A 421 3.01 26.56 -19.39
CA GLN A 421 2.18 27.65 -18.85
C GLN A 421 1.70 28.63 -19.95
N GLY A 422 2.10 28.41 -21.20
CA GLY A 422 1.78 29.29 -22.32
C GLY A 422 2.67 30.53 -22.43
N HIS A 423 3.82 30.57 -21.76
CA HIS A 423 4.81 31.63 -21.92
C HIS A 423 5.83 31.26 -23.00
N PRO A 424 6.36 32.23 -23.76
CA PRO A 424 7.44 31.95 -24.70
C PRO A 424 8.71 31.53 -23.97
N TYR A 425 9.42 30.54 -24.53
CA TYR A 425 10.73 30.17 -24.02
C TYR A 425 11.74 31.32 -24.14
N PRO A 426 12.74 31.39 -23.23
CA PRO A 426 13.86 32.30 -23.38
C PRO A 426 14.54 32.14 -24.75
N PRO A 427 15.02 33.22 -25.36
CA PRO A 427 15.64 33.17 -26.69
C PRO A 427 16.93 32.33 -26.73
N ASP A 428 17.52 32.02 -25.58
CA ASP A 428 18.71 31.20 -25.37
C ASP A 428 18.40 29.79 -24.82
N ALA A 429 17.13 29.35 -24.82
CA ALA A 429 16.73 28.02 -24.32
C ALA A 429 17.37 26.84 -25.09
N TYR A 430 17.79 27.05 -26.35
CA TYR A 430 18.59 26.06 -27.07
C TYR A 430 19.97 25.86 -26.43
N ASP A 431 20.62 26.96 -26.01
CA ASP A 431 21.93 26.90 -25.35
C ASP A 431 21.84 26.29 -23.95
N GLN A 432 20.70 26.47 -23.27
CA GLN A 432 20.41 25.76 -22.02
C GLN A 432 20.44 24.24 -22.19
N LEU A 433 19.77 23.73 -23.24
CA LEU A 433 19.74 22.29 -23.51
C LEU A 433 21.12 21.79 -23.95
N ARG A 434 21.85 22.54 -24.76
CA ARG A 434 23.25 22.24 -25.10
C ARG A 434 24.14 22.18 -23.85
N TYR A 435 23.99 23.14 -22.93
CA TYR A 435 24.74 23.17 -21.67
C TYR A 435 24.43 21.93 -20.83
N ARG A 436 23.14 21.60 -20.63
CA ARG A 436 22.71 20.38 -19.96
C ARG A 436 23.32 19.13 -20.60
N LEU A 437 23.27 19.01 -21.92
CA LEU A 437 23.84 17.87 -22.63
C LEU A 437 25.36 17.77 -22.44
N GLY A 438 26.09 18.89 -22.47
CA GLY A 438 27.53 18.89 -22.20
C GLY A 438 27.87 18.43 -20.78
N ILE A 439 27.04 18.74 -19.78
CA ILE A 439 27.17 18.20 -18.42
C ILE A 439 26.93 16.70 -18.41
N LEU A 440 25.87 16.23 -19.08
CA LEU A 440 25.55 14.80 -19.15
C LEU A 440 26.66 13.99 -19.84
N TYR A 441 27.26 14.52 -20.91
CA TYR A 441 28.43 13.91 -21.53
C TYR A 441 29.61 13.80 -20.56
N ALA A 442 29.87 14.82 -19.75
CA ALA A 442 30.93 14.74 -18.74
C ALA A 442 30.64 13.68 -17.67
N LEU A 443 29.36 13.51 -17.28
CA LEU A 443 28.92 12.49 -16.33
C LEU A 443 29.02 11.06 -16.88
N ALA A 444 28.77 10.87 -18.18
CA ALA A 444 28.82 9.58 -18.88
C ALA A 444 30.22 9.20 -19.41
N ASP A 445 31.29 9.81 -18.89
CA ASP A 445 32.68 9.60 -19.37
C ASP A 445 32.90 9.94 -20.86
N GLN A 446 32.17 10.92 -21.38
CA GLN A 446 32.31 11.41 -22.76
C GLN A 446 32.94 12.81 -22.75
N SER A 447 34.18 12.87 -22.26
CA SER A 447 34.91 14.14 -22.02
C SER A 447 35.07 14.99 -23.29
N ASP A 448 35.38 14.37 -24.43
CA ASP A 448 35.56 15.09 -25.70
C ASP A 448 34.25 15.72 -26.18
N ASP A 449 33.13 15.00 -26.06
CA ASP A 449 31.80 15.49 -26.45
C ASP A 449 31.32 16.60 -25.50
N ALA A 450 31.61 16.48 -24.20
CA ALA A 450 31.35 17.53 -23.22
C ALA A 450 32.10 18.82 -23.55
N VAL A 451 33.41 18.72 -23.82
CA VAL A 451 34.26 19.87 -24.17
C VAL A 451 33.82 20.49 -25.49
N SER A 452 33.50 19.68 -26.50
CA SER A 452 33.00 20.15 -27.79
C SER A 452 31.70 20.93 -27.62
N MET A 453 30.71 20.35 -26.93
CA MET A 453 29.39 20.96 -26.72
C MET A 453 29.49 22.30 -25.98
N MET A 454 30.30 22.36 -24.91
CA MET A 454 30.50 23.59 -24.14
C MET A 454 31.24 24.66 -24.95
N SER A 455 32.24 24.26 -25.75
CA SER A 455 32.98 25.19 -26.61
C SER A 455 32.09 25.78 -27.70
N GLU A 456 31.19 24.99 -28.28
CA GLU A 456 30.22 25.47 -29.27
C GLU A 456 29.26 26.53 -28.72
N ILE A 457 28.86 26.43 -27.46
CA ILE A 457 28.05 27.47 -26.79
C ILE A 457 28.85 28.77 -26.67
N ILE A 458 30.15 28.68 -26.35
CA ILE A 458 31.03 29.85 -26.16
C ILE A 458 31.33 30.53 -27.51
N ASP A 459 31.71 29.74 -28.51
CA ASP A 459 32.16 30.25 -29.81
C ASP A 459 31.00 30.64 -30.72
N THR A 460 29.90 29.89 -30.63
CA THR A 460 28.72 30.04 -31.49
C THR A 460 27.41 29.95 -30.68
N PRO A 461 27.16 30.91 -29.76
CA PRO A 461 25.90 30.95 -29.02
C PRO A 461 24.74 31.23 -29.97
N ILE A 462 23.56 30.69 -29.67
CA ILE A 462 22.37 30.87 -30.53
C ILE A 462 21.97 32.34 -30.64
N VAL A 463 22.22 33.10 -29.56
CA VAL A 463 22.07 34.55 -29.49
C VAL A 463 23.32 35.17 -28.87
N ALA A 464 23.77 36.31 -29.38
CA ALA A 464 25.02 36.95 -28.97
C ALA A 464 25.12 37.32 -27.47
N GLY A 465 23.97 37.36 -26.77
CA GLY A 465 23.89 37.64 -25.32
C GLY A 465 23.39 36.44 -24.51
N SER A 466 23.59 35.22 -25.01
CA SER A 466 23.16 33.98 -24.32
C SER A 466 23.71 33.92 -22.90
N SER A 467 22.82 33.68 -21.94
CA SER A 467 23.19 33.61 -20.52
C SER A 467 24.03 32.37 -20.20
N TRP A 468 24.05 31.37 -21.09
CA TRP A 468 24.74 30.09 -20.93
C TRP A 468 26.22 30.11 -21.32
N VAL A 469 26.71 31.16 -21.98
CA VAL A 469 28.14 31.33 -22.29
C VAL A 469 28.98 31.40 -21.02
N THR A 470 28.51 32.10 -19.99
CA THR A 470 29.27 32.24 -18.73
C THR A 470 29.34 30.92 -17.96
N PRO A 471 28.22 30.21 -17.69
CA PRO A 471 28.25 28.87 -17.10
C PRO A 471 29.10 27.86 -17.88
N ALA A 472 29.04 27.85 -19.23
CA ALA A 472 29.84 26.95 -20.06
C ALA A 472 31.34 27.23 -19.89
N ASN A 473 31.75 28.50 -19.93
CA ASN A 473 33.14 28.89 -19.73
C ASN A 473 33.62 28.62 -18.29
N GLU A 474 32.77 28.82 -17.29
CA GLU A 474 33.08 28.48 -15.90
C GLU A 474 33.25 26.99 -15.68
N PHE A 475 32.38 26.17 -16.31
CA PHE A 475 32.50 24.71 -16.29
C PHE A 475 33.81 24.27 -16.92
N LEU A 476 34.10 24.68 -18.16
CA LEU A 476 35.34 24.31 -18.84
C LEU A 476 36.59 24.81 -18.11
N ARG A 477 36.55 25.97 -17.46
CA ARG A 477 37.69 26.46 -16.66
C ARG A 477 38.06 25.49 -15.52
N ILE A 478 37.09 24.75 -14.99
CA ILE A 478 37.29 23.75 -13.93
C ILE A 478 37.53 22.37 -14.54
N TYR A 479 36.69 21.94 -15.47
CA TYR A 479 36.74 20.63 -16.13
C TYR A 479 37.77 20.60 -17.26
N GLN A 480 39.04 20.34 -16.91
CA GLN A 480 40.13 20.25 -17.87
C GLN A 480 40.49 18.79 -18.21
N GLN A 481 40.23 17.89 -17.28
CA GLN A 481 40.46 16.44 -17.39
C GLN A 481 39.32 15.69 -16.67
N PRO A 482 39.09 14.40 -16.97
CA PRO A 482 38.00 13.63 -16.37
C PRO A 482 37.97 13.69 -14.83
N GLU A 483 39.15 13.78 -14.21
CA GLU A 483 39.32 13.81 -12.76
C GLU A 483 38.83 15.12 -12.10
N ASP A 484 38.57 16.16 -12.88
CA ASP A 484 38.02 17.42 -12.40
C ASP A 484 36.48 17.41 -12.31
N LEU A 485 35.82 16.31 -12.74
CA LEU A 485 34.37 16.21 -12.88
C LEU A 485 33.63 16.63 -11.61
N LEU A 486 34.03 16.06 -10.46
CA LEU A 486 33.36 16.33 -9.19
C LEU A 486 33.41 17.82 -8.83
N LEU A 487 34.58 18.47 -9.00
CA LEU A 487 34.76 19.89 -8.72
C LEU A 487 33.94 20.77 -9.67
N ALA A 488 33.92 20.44 -10.95
CA ALA A 488 33.14 21.17 -11.94
C ALA A 488 31.64 21.10 -11.62
N CYS A 489 31.16 19.90 -11.29
CA CYS A 489 29.78 19.63 -10.94
C CYS A 489 29.29 20.31 -9.66
N GLN A 490 30.16 20.56 -8.68
CA GLN A 490 29.78 21.29 -7.46
C GLN A 490 29.28 22.72 -7.73
N SER A 491 29.76 23.34 -8.81
CA SER A 491 29.37 24.68 -9.22
C SER A 491 28.41 24.73 -10.42
N ALA A 492 28.33 23.63 -11.19
CA ALA A 492 27.52 23.57 -12.40
C ALA A 492 26.03 23.44 -12.09
N GLN A 493 25.21 24.13 -12.87
CA GLN A 493 23.77 23.88 -12.87
C GLN A 493 23.48 22.55 -13.57
N TYR A 494 22.44 21.84 -13.14
CA TYR A 494 22.01 20.56 -13.70
C TYR A 494 23.00 19.39 -13.59
N CYS A 495 24.17 19.56 -12.99
CA CYS A 495 25.02 18.41 -12.71
C CYS A 495 24.50 17.63 -11.49
N ASN A 496 24.20 16.35 -11.71
CA ASN A 496 23.91 15.41 -10.63
C ASN A 496 25.23 14.99 -9.96
N LEU A 497 25.39 15.41 -8.70
CA LEU A 497 26.59 15.09 -7.92
C LEU A 497 26.67 13.61 -7.54
N HIS A 498 25.54 12.89 -7.55
CA HIS A 498 25.50 11.45 -7.28
C HIS A 498 26.19 10.71 -8.43
N ASP A 499 25.79 10.99 -9.66
CA ASP A 499 26.40 10.43 -10.87
C ASP A 499 27.89 10.82 -10.95
N ALA A 500 28.24 12.08 -10.68
CA ALA A 500 29.63 12.52 -10.68
C ALA A 500 30.50 11.74 -9.68
N LEU A 501 29.96 11.43 -8.49
CA LEU A 501 30.65 10.64 -7.48
C LEU A 501 30.82 9.19 -7.92
N THR A 502 29.78 8.58 -8.50
CA THR A 502 29.82 7.22 -9.02
C THR A 502 30.86 7.10 -10.14
N THR A 503 30.81 7.99 -11.14
CA THR A 503 31.78 8.04 -12.25
C THR A 503 33.20 8.24 -11.73
N MET A 504 33.43 9.16 -10.79
CA MET A 504 34.74 9.38 -10.18
C MET A 504 35.24 8.19 -9.35
N THR A 505 34.34 7.41 -8.77
CA THR A 505 34.69 6.17 -8.07
C THR A 505 35.19 5.12 -9.06
N ILE A 506 34.52 4.98 -10.21
CA ILE A 506 34.94 4.09 -11.30
C ILE A 506 36.31 4.52 -11.85
N TYR A 507 36.52 5.81 -12.12
CA TYR A 507 37.82 6.35 -12.59
C TYR A 507 38.98 6.13 -11.64
N SER A 508 38.72 6.00 -10.35
CA SER A 508 39.79 5.72 -9.38
C SER A 508 40.54 4.42 -9.70
N GLN A 509 39.89 3.49 -10.43
CA GLN A 509 40.36 2.14 -10.72
C GLN A 509 40.86 1.41 -9.46
N ALA A 510 40.37 1.84 -8.29
CA ALA A 510 40.73 1.27 -7.02
C ALA A 510 39.96 -0.03 -6.83
N GLU A 511 40.67 -1.06 -6.37
CA GLU A 511 40.07 -2.33 -5.93
C GLU A 511 39.72 -2.31 -4.43
N ASP A 512 40.09 -1.24 -3.70
CA ASP A 512 39.88 -1.09 -2.26
C ASP A 512 39.12 0.23 -1.98
N PRO A 513 37.97 0.17 -1.29
CA PRO A 513 37.18 1.36 -0.91
C PRO A 513 37.99 2.46 -0.20
N THR A 514 39.03 2.08 0.54
CA THR A 514 39.92 3.05 1.20
C THR A 514 40.75 3.87 0.21
N LYS A 515 41.25 3.23 -0.85
CA LYS A 515 42.00 3.90 -1.91
C LYS A 515 41.06 4.74 -2.79
N ALA A 516 39.87 4.22 -3.10
CA ALA A 516 38.84 4.98 -3.79
C ALA A 516 38.50 6.28 -3.03
N LEU A 517 38.28 6.18 -1.71
CA LEU A 517 38.03 7.38 -0.90
C LEU A 517 39.19 8.38 -0.93
N GLN A 518 40.43 7.92 -0.83
CA GLN A 518 41.61 8.80 -0.92
C GLN A 518 41.67 9.51 -2.26
N TYR A 519 41.38 8.80 -3.34
CA TYR A 519 41.29 9.39 -4.68
C TYR A 519 40.20 10.46 -4.76
N LEU A 520 38.98 10.16 -4.27
CA LEU A 520 37.87 11.12 -4.26
C LEU A 520 38.20 12.38 -3.43
N GLN A 521 38.83 12.22 -2.27
CA GLN A 521 39.26 13.35 -1.42
C GLN A 521 40.32 14.23 -2.10
N GLN A 522 41.26 13.62 -2.84
CA GLN A 522 42.26 14.36 -3.63
C GLN A 522 41.61 15.18 -4.75
N HIS A 523 40.45 14.75 -5.24
CA HIS A 523 39.69 15.39 -6.32
C HIS A 523 38.45 16.15 -5.82
N GLY A 524 38.49 16.67 -4.59
CA GLY A 524 37.54 17.69 -4.12
C GLY A 524 36.35 17.17 -3.30
N LEU A 525 36.29 15.88 -3.00
CA LEU A 525 35.28 15.34 -2.08
C LEU A 525 35.54 15.78 -0.64
N VAL A 526 34.59 16.50 -0.05
CA VAL A 526 34.67 16.90 1.37
C VAL A 526 33.91 15.90 2.24
N THR A 527 34.66 15.04 2.92
CA THR A 527 34.12 14.07 3.89
C THR A 527 33.99 14.68 5.29
N ARG A 528 32.83 14.53 5.92
CA ARG A 528 32.59 14.92 7.32
C ARG A 528 32.95 13.80 8.30
N SER A 529 32.55 12.58 7.97
CA SER A 529 32.87 11.38 8.74
C SER A 529 33.01 10.21 7.79
N SER A 530 33.68 9.16 8.26
CA SER A 530 33.77 7.88 7.57
C SER A 530 33.99 6.78 8.60
N GLY A 531 33.64 5.57 8.24
CA GLY A 531 33.88 4.38 9.05
C GLY A 531 33.82 3.13 8.20
N ILE A 532 33.81 1.99 8.88
CA ILE A 532 33.69 0.68 8.26
C ILE A 532 32.61 -0.13 9.00
N PHE A 533 31.88 -0.95 8.27
CA PHE A 533 30.85 -1.86 8.78
C PHE A 533 30.56 -2.90 7.69
N ASP A 534 30.42 -4.16 8.08
CA ASP A 534 29.95 -5.26 7.23
C ASP A 534 28.42 -5.14 7.07
N PHE A 535 27.95 -4.56 5.96
CA PHE A 535 26.53 -4.27 5.73
C PHE A 535 25.75 -5.46 5.18
N ASP A 536 26.41 -6.43 4.54
CA ASP A 536 25.76 -7.58 3.92
C ASP A 536 25.98 -8.90 4.68
N GLY A 537 26.83 -8.89 5.72
CA GLY A 537 27.11 -10.02 6.59
C GLY A 537 28.08 -11.05 5.99
N ASP A 538 28.83 -10.70 4.94
CA ASP A 538 29.77 -11.59 4.26
C ASP A 538 31.12 -11.73 4.98
N GLY A 539 31.34 -10.93 6.04
CA GLY A 539 32.56 -10.89 6.84
C GLY A 539 33.64 -9.95 6.30
N GLN A 540 33.37 -9.19 5.24
CA GLN A 540 34.17 -8.08 4.74
C GLN A 540 33.51 -6.76 5.12
N ASP A 541 34.28 -5.81 5.65
CA ASP A 541 33.72 -4.50 5.97
C ASP A 541 33.65 -3.62 4.72
N GLU A 542 32.48 -3.02 4.44
CA GLU A 542 32.37 -1.88 3.54
C GLU A 542 32.74 -0.57 4.24
N ARG A 543 33.08 0.43 3.43
CA ARG A 543 33.42 1.77 3.92
C ARG A 543 32.25 2.72 3.72
N TRP A 544 31.66 3.20 4.81
CA TRP A 544 30.67 4.27 4.72
C TRP A 544 31.31 5.64 4.87
N ILE A 545 30.72 6.65 4.22
CA ILE A 545 31.16 8.04 4.25
C ILE A 545 29.95 8.98 4.38
N VAL A 546 30.14 10.06 5.13
CA VAL A 546 29.21 11.20 5.13
C VAL A 546 29.88 12.36 4.43
N ILE A 547 29.26 12.87 3.38
CA ILE A 547 29.82 13.93 2.56
C ILE A 547 28.95 15.18 2.63
N LEU A 548 29.56 16.32 2.32
CA LEU A 548 28.82 17.55 2.00
C LEU A 548 28.98 17.79 0.49
N PRO A 549 27.97 17.46 -0.33
CA PRO A 549 28.08 17.49 -1.79
C PRO A 549 28.37 18.89 -2.32
N LYS A 550 27.71 19.92 -1.75
CA LYS A 550 27.98 21.34 -2.04
C LYS A 550 27.76 22.20 -0.81
N THR A 551 28.38 23.38 -0.79
CA THR A 551 28.22 24.33 0.32
C THR A 551 26.75 24.72 0.48
N GLY A 552 26.19 24.49 1.68
CA GLY A 552 24.79 24.79 1.99
C GLY A 552 23.77 23.71 1.62
N ALA A 553 24.19 22.59 1.03
CA ALA A 553 23.33 21.41 0.86
C ALA A 553 23.23 20.58 2.15
N LYS A 554 22.29 19.62 2.15
CA LYS A 554 22.20 18.60 3.20
C LYS A 554 23.42 17.69 3.14
N LEU A 555 23.74 17.05 4.27
CA LEU A 555 24.74 15.99 4.27
C LEU A 555 24.19 14.77 3.54
N GLU A 556 25.06 13.91 3.04
CA GLU A 556 24.66 12.68 2.36
C GLU A 556 25.45 11.51 2.93
N TYR A 557 24.78 10.37 3.07
CA TYR A 557 25.36 9.10 3.50
C TYR A 557 25.53 8.17 2.31
N TRP A 558 26.74 7.64 2.18
CA TRP A 558 27.16 6.80 1.08
C TRP A 558 27.91 5.58 1.59
N ILE A 559 27.84 4.49 0.83
CA ILE A 559 28.62 3.27 1.06
C ILE A 559 29.55 3.05 -0.13
N LEU A 560 30.83 2.82 0.13
CA LEU A 560 31.84 2.42 -0.83
C LEU A 560 32.13 0.94 -0.60
N THR A 561 31.94 0.13 -1.63
CA THR A 561 32.01 -1.32 -1.52
C THR A 561 32.82 -1.92 -2.66
N SER A 562 33.52 -3.01 -2.36
CA SER A 562 34.35 -3.71 -3.34
C SER A 562 33.47 -4.49 -4.31
N LEU A 563 33.85 -4.48 -5.58
CA LEU A 563 33.35 -5.32 -6.65
C LEU A 563 34.50 -6.13 -7.25
N PRO A 564 34.22 -7.27 -7.92
CA PRO A 564 35.26 -7.98 -8.68
C PRO A 564 36.02 -7.09 -9.69
N ALA A 565 35.35 -6.04 -10.20
CA ALA A 565 35.89 -5.12 -11.19
C ALA A 565 36.39 -3.77 -10.64
N GLY A 566 36.31 -3.52 -9.32
CA GLY A 566 36.72 -2.23 -8.74
C GLY A 566 35.98 -1.89 -7.44
N VAL A 567 35.57 -0.63 -7.29
CA VAL A 567 34.76 -0.14 -6.16
C VAL A 567 33.50 0.51 -6.70
N GLN A 568 32.38 0.25 -6.04
CA GLN A 568 31.09 0.91 -6.27
C GLN A 568 30.82 1.93 -5.18
N ALA A 569 30.21 3.05 -5.55
CA ALA A 569 29.65 4.02 -4.61
C ALA A 569 28.12 3.94 -4.64
N ILE A 570 27.50 3.83 -3.48
CA ILE A 570 26.04 3.65 -3.34
C ILE A 570 25.49 4.78 -2.48
N PHE A 571 24.57 5.55 -3.04
CA PHE A 571 23.84 6.57 -2.29
C PHE A 571 22.82 5.88 -1.38
N VAL A 572 22.80 6.27 -0.11
CA VAL A 572 21.79 5.76 0.84
C VAL A 572 20.73 6.83 1.08
N LYS A 573 21.12 8.00 1.61
CA LYS A 573 20.17 9.07 1.95
C LYS A 573 20.84 10.40 2.23
N GLY A 574 20.09 11.49 2.08
CA GLY A 574 20.38 12.77 2.72
C GLY A 574 20.14 12.77 4.24
N ILE A 575 21.02 13.42 4.99
CA ILE A 575 21.04 13.54 6.45
C ILE A 575 20.98 15.02 6.85
N GLU A 576 20.13 15.36 7.84
CA GLU A 576 20.10 16.70 8.43
C GLU A 576 21.21 16.88 9.49
N PRO A 577 21.75 18.09 9.67
CA PRO A 577 22.70 18.37 10.74
C PRO A 577 22.09 18.09 12.13
N GLY A 578 22.46 16.97 12.74
CA GLY A 578 21.95 16.54 14.06
C GLY A 578 21.24 15.18 14.04
N ASP A 579 20.91 14.66 12.86
CA ASP A 579 20.51 13.26 12.71
C ASP A 579 21.67 12.35 13.14
N GLY A 580 21.36 11.28 13.87
CA GLY A 580 22.35 10.28 14.26
C GLY A 580 22.91 9.54 13.05
N LEU A 581 24.11 8.97 13.19
CA LEU A 581 24.59 7.96 12.25
C LEU A 581 23.69 6.73 12.30
N PRO A 582 23.57 5.97 11.20
CA PRO A 582 22.77 4.77 11.23
C PRO A 582 23.37 3.78 12.23
N TYR A 583 22.51 3.06 12.93
CA TYR A 583 22.91 2.07 13.92
C TYR A 583 22.41 0.69 13.50
N PRO A 584 23.20 -0.37 13.76
CA PRO A 584 22.77 -1.72 13.48
C PRO A 584 21.58 -2.07 14.37
N HIS A 585 20.57 -2.64 13.73
CA HIS A 585 19.46 -3.29 14.38
C HIS A 585 19.63 -4.80 14.13
N GLU A 586 19.71 -5.58 15.20
CA GLU A 586 19.88 -7.04 15.13
C GLU A 586 18.54 -7.75 15.37
N PRO A 587 17.80 -8.18 14.33
CA PRO A 587 16.70 -9.10 14.51
C PRO A 587 17.03 -10.44 13.84
N ALA A 588 17.68 -11.37 14.57
CA ALA A 588 17.74 -12.81 14.25
C ALA A 588 17.86 -13.20 12.74
N GLY A 589 18.66 -12.48 11.96
CA GLY A 589 18.84 -12.66 10.50
C GLY A 589 20.32 -12.73 10.13
N THR A 590 20.62 -13.15 8.90
CA THR A 590 21.99 -13.25 8.37
C THR A 590 22.52 -11.94 7.80
N VAL A 591 21.64 -11.05 7.31
CA VAL A 591 22.00 -9.73 6.75
C VAL A 591 21.76 -8.62 7.77
N PRO A 592 22.76 -7.78 8.09
CA PRO A 592 22.61 -6.65 9.01
C PRO A 592 21.61 -5.62 8.52
N VAL A 593 20.70 -5.21 9.42
CA VAL A 593 19.72 -4.14 9.14
C VAL A 593 20.21 -2.83 9.77
N MET A 594 20.27 -1.76 8.98
CA MET A 594 20.79 -0.46 9.44
C MET A 594 19.67 0.58 9.55
N GLN A 595 19.51 1.19 10.73
CA GLN A 595 18.44 2.15 11.01
C GLN A 595 18.96 3.58 11.13
N PHE A 596 18.32 4.52 10.44
CA PHE A 596 18.46 5.96 10.72
C PHE A 596 17.42 6.45 11.73
N GLN A 597 16.23 5.85 11.71
CA GLN A 597 15.10 6.18 12.57
C GLN A 597 14.37 4.91 12.99
N PRO A 598 13.61 4.92 14.10
CA PRO A 598 12.82 3.76 14.49
C PRO A 598 11.88 3.35 13.34
N ARG A 599 11.75 2.03 13.11
CA ARG A 599 10.85 1.39 12.14
C ARG A 599 11.26 1.45 10.67
N ILE A 600 12.24 2.26 10.29
CA ILE A 600 12.68 2.34 8.90
C ILE A 600 14.19 2.23 8.87
N GLY A 601 14.67 1.31 8.06
CA GLY A 601 16.07 1.06 7.85
C GLY A 601 16.26 0.39 6.51
N PHE A 602 17.48 -0.04 6.28
CA PHE A 602 17.88 -0.60 5.01
C PHE A 602 18.77 -1.81 5.22
N ILE A 603 18.75 -2.70 4.24
CA ILE A 603 19.73 -3.77 4.08
C ILE A 603 20.55 -3.49 2.82
N MET A 604 21.79 -3.97 2.82
CA MET A 604 22.61 -3.99 1.62
C MET A 604 22.64 -5.43 1.13
N GLU A 605 22.34 -5.61 -0.16
CA GLU A 605 22.40 -6.90 -0.82
C GLU A 605 23.30 -6.82 -2.05
N ARG A 606 23.73 -7.99 -2.55
CA ARG A 606 24.56 -8.09 -3.75
C ARG A 606 23.89 -8.98 -4.79
N LEU A 607 23.96 -8.54 -6.05
CA LEU A 607 23.58 -9.36 -7.18
C LEU A 607 24.49 -10.60 -7.26
N PRO A 608 23.93 -11.82 -7.33
CA PRO A 608 24.74 -13.06 -7.31
C PRO A 608 25.75 -13.17 -8.45
N GLU A 609 25.45 -12.57 -9.61
CA GLU A 609 26.27 -12.71 -10.83
C GLU A 609 27.37 -11.65 -10.94
N THR A 610 27.05 -10.40 -10.64
CA THR A 610 27.98 -9.27 -10.81
C THR A 610 28.70 -8.88 -9.51
N GLY A 611 28.13 -9.25 -8.35
CA GLY A 611 28.55 -8.75 -7.04
C GLY A 611 28.14 -7.30 -6.77
N GLU A 612 27.42 -6.67 -7.71
CA GLU A 612 26.94 -5.29 -7.59
C GLU A 612 26.00 -5.17 -6.39
N ALA A 613 26.28 -4.20 -5.53
CA ALA A 613 25.51 -3.98 -4.34
C ALA A 613 24.42 -2.94 -4.55
N TYR A 614 23.28 -3.15 -3.90
CA TYR A 614 22.14 -2.23 -3.88
C TYR A 614 21.55 -2.14 -2.47
N ILE A 615 20.74 -1.11 -2.26
CA ILE A 615 20.05 -0.87 -1.00
C ILE A 615 18.59 -1.22 -1.15
N GLU A 616 18.09 -2.07 -0.26
CA GLU A 616 16.66 -2.31 -0.09
C GLU A 616 16.18 -1.64 1.19
N TRP A 617 15.16 -0.79 1.08
CA TRP A 617 14.52 -0.19 2.23
C TRP A 617 13.54 -1.18 2.83
N VAL A 618 13.73 -1.47 4.11
CA VAL A 618 12.92 -2.44 4.84
C VAL A 618 12.24 -1.75 6.01
N ASP A 619 10.99 -2.15 6.28
CA ASP A 619 10.34 -1.80 7.52
C ASP A 619 11.03 -2.54 8.66
N VAL A 620 11.75 -1.78 9.49
CA VAL A 620 12.50 -2.31 10.61
C VAL A 620 11.66 -2.30 11.85
N GLU A 621 10.64 -3.15 11.84
CA GLU A 621 10.18 -3.69 13.10
C GLU A 621 11.27 -4.64 13.63
N TYR A 622 11.44 -4.71 14.95
CA TYR A 622 12.15 -5.85 15.53
C TYR A 622 11.49 -7.09 14.93
N ALA A 623 12.15 -7.84 14.04
CA ALA A 623 11.65 -9.12 13.55
C ALA A 623 11.75 -10.09 14.72
N ARG A 624 10.85 -9.87 15.67
CA ARG A 624 10.59 -10.71 16.81
C ARG A 624 10.33 -12.07 16.20
N PRO A 625 10.99 -13.15 16.64
CA PRO A 625 10.73 -14.43 16.03
C PRO A 625 9.23 -14.71 16.08
N THR A 626 8.62 -15.03 14.93
CA THR A 626 7.17 -15.09 14.72
C THR A 626 6.53 -16.31 15.35
N VAL A 627 7.26 -17.11 16.13
CA VAL A 627 6.79 -18.35 16.77
C VAL A 627 5.42 -18.19 17.45
N ILE A 628 5.20 -17.08 18.16
CA ILE A 628 3.89 -16.81 18.80
C ILE A 628 2.82 -16.44 17.77
N LEU A 629 3.15 -15.61 16.78
CA LEU A 629 2.25 -15.23 15.69
C LEU A 629 1.87 -16.43 14.81
N ASP A 630 2.85 -17.20 14.35
CA ASP A 630 2.66 -18.39 13.51
C ASP A 630 1.88 -19.48 14.25
N GLY A 631 2.23 -19.68 15.53
CA GLY A 631 1.50 -20.60 16.42
C GLY A 631 0.06 -20.16 16.62
N TYR A 632 -0.18 -18.86 16.82
CA TYR A 632 -1.52 -18.29 16.93
C TYR A 632 -2.32 -18.46 15.63
N THR A 633 -1.76 -18.07 14.48
CA THR A 633 -2.38 -18.22 13.17
C THR A 633 -2.75 -19.67 12.88
N ARG A 634 -1.87 -20.62 13.22
CA ARG A 634 -2.16 -22.05 13.13
C ARG A 634 -3.32 -22.45 14.03
N ALA A 635 -3.32 -22.04 15.30
CA ALA A 635 -4.40 -22.36 16.23
C ALA A 635 -5.77 -21.78 15.80
N VAL A 636 -5.79 -20.57 15.23
CA VAL A 636 -7.00 -19.99 14.64
C VAL A 636 -7.47 -20.84 13.47
N ASN A 637 -6.59 -21.17 12.52
CA ASN A 637 -6.93 -21.99 11.37
C ASN A 637 -7.45 -23.38 11.80
N ASP A 638 -6.78 -24.03 12.76
CA ASP A 638 -7.19 -25.32 13.32
C ASP A 638 -8.59 -25.23 13.94
N LEU A 639 -8.84 -24.21 14.77
CA LEU A 639 -10.15 -24.00 15.38
C LEU A 639 -11.25 -23.81 14.33
N MET A 640 -11.01 -22.93 13.35
CA MET A 640 -11.99 -22.60 12.32
C MET A 640 -12.23 -23.74 11.33
N ASN A 641 -11.25 -24.63 11.15
CA ASN A 641 -11.37 -25.84 10.34
C ASN A 641 -11.98 -27.03 11.12
N GLY A 642 -12.43 -26.81 12.35
CA GLY A 642 -13.12 -27.83 13.15
C GLY A 642 -12.19 -28.88 13.78
N VAL A 643 -10.89 -28.60 13.91
CA VAL A 643 -9.99 -29.42 14.73
C VAL A 643 -10.51 -29.44 16.18
N ASN A 644 -10.33 -30.57 16.87
CA ASN A 644 -10.79 -30.73 18.25
C ASN A 644 -10.35 -29.53 19.13
N PRO A 645 -11.30 -28.78 19.73
CA PRO A 645 -10.98 -27.60 20.53
C PRO A 645 -10.05 -27.87 21.72
N GLU A 646 -9.97 -29.11 22.24
CA GLU A 646 -9.00 -29.46 23.29
C GLU A 646 -7.55 -29.38 22.78
N ILE A 647 -7.31 -29.81 21.53
CA ILE A 647 -5.98 -29.74 20.90
C ILE A 647 -5.60 -28.28 20.67
N VAL A 648 -6.54 -27.48 20.13
CA VAL A 648 -6.35 -26.05 19.93
C VAL A 648 -6.07 -25.34 21.24
N LEU A 649 -6.83 -25.66 22.30
CA LEU A 649 -6.65 -25.05 23.62
C LEU A 649 -5.27 -25.36 24.21
N ASN A 650 -4.79 -26.60 24.05
CA ASN A 650 -3.45 -26.98 24.48
C ASN A 650 -2.38 -26.17 23.74
N SER A 651 -2.50 -26.05 22.41
CA SER A 651 -1.59 -25.20 21.61
C SER A 651 -1.62 -23.74 22.06
N LEU A 652 -2.80 -23.16 22.29
CA LEU A 652 -2.93 -21.78 22.79
C LEU A 652 -2.34 -21.63 24.20
N THR A 653 -2.51 -22.61 25.07
CA THR A 653 -1.96 -22.56 26.43
C THR A 653 -0.44 -22.70 26.43
N GLU A 654 0.12 -23.58 25.59
CA GLU A 654 1.57 -23.66 25.38
C GLU A 654 2.17 -22.34 24.88
N LEU A 655 1.48 -21.67 23.94
CA LEU A 655 1.89 -20.34 23.47
C LEU A 655 1.77 -19.29 24.58
N TYR A 656 0.71 -19.34 25.39
CA TYR A 656 0.47 -18.42 26.50
C TYR A 656 1.52 -18.57 27.63
N ASP A 657 1.90 -19.81 27.93
CA ASP A 657 2.88 -20.15 28.97
C ASP A 657 4.34 -19.84 28.54
N SER A 658 4.55 -19.55 27.25
CA SER A 658 5.85 -19.11 26.75
C SER A 658 6.31 -17.84 27.46
N PRO A 659 7.56 -17.78 27.96
CA PRO A 659 8.13 -16.56 28.55
C PRO A 659 8.10 -15.34 27.61
N ARG A 660 7.94 -15.58 26.30
CA ARG A 660 7.90 -14.56 25.25
C ARG A 660 6.52 -13.95 25.03
N PHE A 661 5.46 -14.66 25.39
CA PHE A 661 4.08 -14.32 25.02
C PHE A 661 3.73 -12.86 25.30
N LYS A 662 3.99 -12.37 26.51
CA LYS A 662 3.64 -11.00 26.93
C LYS A 662 4.25 -9.93 26.04
N GLY A 663 5.49 -10.14 25.57
CA GLY A 663 6.14 -9.20 24.66
C GLY A 663 5.68 -9.39 23.22
N ASP A 664 5.57 -10.64 22.78
CA ASP A 664 5.26 -10.99 21.39
C ASP A 664 3.82 -10.64 21.03
N CYS A 665 2.85 -10.90 21.89
CA CYS A 665 1.46 -10.57 21.59
C CYS A 665 1.24 -9.05 21.44
N ILE A 666 1.96 -8.23 22.21
CA ILE A 666 1.85 -6.77 22.14
C ILE A 666 2.55 -6.26 20.88
N ALA A 667 3.75 -6.79 20.59
CA ALA A 667 4.53 -6.38 19.43
C ALA A 667 3.80 -6.65 18.11
N PHE A 668 3.18 -7.83 17.98
CA PHE A 668 2.39 -8.18 16.80
C PHE A 668 0.95 -7.67 16.85
N ASN A 669 0.55 -6.94 17.90
CA ASN A 669 -0.81 -6.46 18.10
C ASN A 669 -1.88 -7.56 17.98
N ILE A 670 -1.60 -8.75 18.52
CA ILE A 670 -2.48 -9.92 18.49
C ILE A 670 -3.06 -10.29 19.87
N CYS A 671 -2.71 -9.60 20.96
CA CYS A 671 -3.13 -10.03 22.30
C CYS A 671 -4.66 -10.11 22.45
N ASP A 672 -5.39 -9.11 21.96
CA ASP A 672 -6.85 -9.08 21.97
C ASP A 672 -7.45 -10.24 21.17
N GLN A 673 -6.94 -10.47 19.96
CA GLN A 673 -7.36 -11.56 19.08
C GLN A 673 -7.07 -12.92 19.72
N PHE A 674 -5.87 -13.09 20.28
CA PHE A 674 -5.43 -14.30 20.98
C PHE A 674 -6.33 -14.63 22.18
N HIS A 675 -6.54 -13.66 23.06
CA HIS A 675 -7.39 -13.85 24.23
C HIS A 675 -8.85 -14.07 23.84
N TYR A 676 -9.34 -13.44 22.77
CA TYR A 676 -10.66 -13.74 22.20
C TYR A 676 -10.74 -15.18 21.68
N THR A 677 -9.76 -15.64 20.91
CA THR A 677 -9.69 -17.02 20.40
C THR A 677 -9.64 -18.04 21.55
N MET A 678 -8.86 -17.76 22.59
CA MET A 678 -8.81 -18.60 23.79
C MET A 678 -10.17 -18.63 24.52
N ALA A 679 -10.83 -17.47 24.66
CA ALA A 679 -12.17 -17.39 25.22
C ALA A 679 -13.19 -18.21 24.43
N LEU A 680 -13.17 -18.08 23.10
CA LEU A 680 -14.00 -18.84 22.18
C LEU A 680 -13.76 -20.34 22.36
N THR A 681 -12.49 -20.77 22.40
CA THR A 681 -12.13 -22.18 22.58
C THR A 681 -12.67 -22.76 23.89
N TYR A 682 -12.55 -22.02 25.00
CA TYR A 682 -13.17 -22.41 26.28
C TYR A 682 -14.71 -22.47 26.20
N ASP A 683 -15.32 -21.53 25.50
CA ASP A 683 -16.78 -21.46 25.33
C ASP A 683 -17.30 -22.67 24.54
N VAL A 684 -16.69 -23.04 23.41
CA VAL A 684 -17.07 -24.27 22.68
C VAL A 684 -16.80 -25.56 23.47
N LEU A 685 -15.83 -25.56 24.39
CA LEU A 685 -15.59 -26.68 25.33
C LEU A 685 -16.57 -26.70 26.52
N GLY A 686 -17.43 -25.70 26.68
CA GLY A 686 -18.34 -25.57 27.82
C GLY A 686 -17.67 -25.14 29.13
N GLN A 687 -16.43 -24.64 29.08
CA GLN A 687 -15.67 -24.16 30.24
C GLN A 687 -16.00 -22.68 30.54
N GLN A 688 -17.24 -22.44 30.99
CA GLN A 688 -17.82 -21.09 31.07
C GLN A 688 -17.00 -20.09 31.89
N GLY A 689 -16.49 -20.49 33.06
CA GLY A 689 -15.69 -19.60 33.92
C GLY A 689 -14.44 -19.09 33.21
N ASN A 690 -13.69 -19.99 32.56
CA ASN A 690 -12.47 -19.63 31.83
C ASN A 690 -12.77 -18.75 30.62
N ALA A 691 -13.85 -19.03 29.88
CA ALA A 691 -14.29 -18.19 28.77
C ALA A 691 -14.66 -16.76 29.22
N ILE A 692 -15.43 -16.61 30.32
CA ILE A 692 -15.78 -15.29 30.88
C ILE A 692 -14.52 -14.51 31.26
N ASP A 693 -13.57 -15.17 31.92
CA ASP A 693 -12.32 -14.55 32.34
C ASP A 693 -11.54 -13.98 31.14
N GLN A 694 -11.46 -14.73 30.04
CA GLN A 694 -10.76 -14.31 28.84
C GLN A 694 -11.52 -13.21 28.06
N TYR A 695 -12.84 -13.31 27.88
CA TYR A 695 -13.64 -12.24 27.24
C TYR A 695 -13.56 -10.91 28.03
N LEU A 696 -13.65 -10.97 29.37
CA LEU A 696 -13.50 -9.79 30.21
C LEU A 696 -12.09 -9.22 30.17
N TRP A 697 -11.07 -10.07 29.99
CA TRP A 697 -9.70 -9.61 29.81
C TRP A 697 -9.56 -8.76 28.55
N VAL A 698 -10.10 -9.21 27.42
CA VAL A 698 -10.12 -8.43 26.16
C VAL A 698 -10.81 -7.08 26.37
N TRP A 699 -12.02 -7.09 26.94
CA TRP A 699 -12.80 -5.87 27.16
C TRP A 699 -12.08 -4.87 28.08
N ARG A 700 -11.42 -5.33 29.14
CA ARG A 700 -10.73 -4.45 30.10
C ARG A 700 -9.45 -3.84 29.54
N ASN A 701 -8.69 -4.60 28.76
CA ASN A 701 -7.35 -4.20 28.32
C ASN A 701 -7.35 -3.55 26.93
N TYR A 702 -8.31 -3.88 26.06
CA TYR A 702 -8.33 -3.45 24.66
C TYR A 702 -9.67 -2.81 24.27
N ALA A 703 -10.14 -1.84 25.06
CA ALA A 703 -11.48 -1.27 24.91
C ALA A 703 -11.82 -0.67 23.52
N GLN A 704 -10.80 -0.33 22.71
CA GLN A 704 -10.98 0.19 21.35
C GLN A 704 -10.84 -0.88 20.25
N SER A 705 -10.43 -2.10 20.61
CA SER A 705 -10.30 -3.20 19.66
C SER A 705 -11.67 -3.63 19.14
N PRO A 706 -11.79 -3.98 17.84
CA PRO A 706 -12.99 -4.62 17.31
C PRO A 706 -13.33 -5.95 18.02
N TYR A 707 -12.33 -6.69 18.53
CA TYR A 707 -12.53 -7.92 19.30
C TYR A 707 -13.18 -7.68 20.67
N THR A 708 -13.05 -6.48 21.24
CA THR A 708 -13.81 -6.11 22.44
C THR A 708 -15.29 -6.04 22.17
N THR A 709 -15.71 -5.56 20.99
CA THR A 709 -17.13 -5.56 20.62
C THR A 709 -17.66 -6.99 20.56
N LEU A 710 -16.91 -7.90 19.94
CA LEU A 710 -17.25 -9.33 19.92
C LEU A 710 -17.37 -9.90 21.34
N ALA A 711 -16.35 -9.71 22.18
CA ALA A 711 -16.31 -10.22 23.55
C ALA A 711 -17.48 -9.71 24.42
N ARG A 712 -17.85 -8.43 24.25
CA ARG A 712 -18.95 -7.81 25.00
C ARG A 712 -20.30 -8.43 24.68
N LEU A 713 -20.53 -8.79 23.42
CA LEU A 713 -21.81 -9.35 23.01
C LEU A 713 -22.04 -10.74 23.62
N LYS A 714 -20.96 -11.47 23.93
CA LYS A 714 -20.97 -12.80 24.56
C LYS A 714 -21.32 -12.81 26.05
N LEU A 715 -21.34 -11.64 26.70
CA LEU A 715 -21.47 -11.52 28.15
C LEU A 715 -22.76 -10.81 28.55
N ASP A 716 -23.54 -11.43 29.41
CA ASP A 716 -24.67 -10.79 30.09
C ASP A 716 -24.20 -10.22 31.44
N TYR A 717 -24.62 -8.99 31.75
CA TYR A 717 -24.27 -8.31 33.01
C TYR A 717 -25.44 -8.36 33.99
N PHE A 718 -25.21 -8.97 35.16
CA PHE A 718 -26.13 -8.96 36.28
C PHE A 718 -25.43 -8.34 37.50
N PRO A 719 -25.71 -7.07 37.84
CA PRO A 719 -25.23 -6.53 39.11
C PRO A 719 -25.92 -7.29 40.25
N LEU A 720 -25.17 -7.71 41.27
CA LEU A 720 -25.78 -8.19 42.51
C LEU A 720 -26.78 -7.13 43.01
N PRO A 721 -27.98 -7.50 43.46
CA PRO A 721 -28.94 -6.55 43.96
C PRO A 721 -28.29 -5.72 45.06
N THR A 722 -28.17 -4.42 44.84
CA THR A 722 -27.78 -3.48 45.87
C THR A 722 -28.84 -3.57 46.97
N TYR A 723 -28.49 -4.18 48.10
CA TYR A 723 -29.26 -4.04 49.32
C TYR A 723 -29.21 -2.57 49.72
N THR A 724 -30.21 -1.80 49.29
CA THR A 724 -30.45 -0.46 49.81
C THR A 724 -30.77 -0.64 51.28
N PHE A 725 -29.81 -0.36 52.17
CA PHE A 725 -30.09 -0.27 53.59
C PHE A 725 -31.11 0.84 53.77
N THR A 726 -32.36 0.47 54.07
CA THR A 726 -33.39 1.40 54.53
C THR A 726 -32.84 2.11 55.76
N PRO A 727 -32.70 3.44 55.78
CA PRO A 727 -32.20 4.15 56.95
C PRO A 727 -33.15 3.89 58.13
N VAL A 728 -32.60 3.30 59.20
CA VAL A 728 -33.32 3.11 60.46
C VAL A 728 -33.68 4.50 61.02
N PRO A 729 -34.97 4.78 61.32
CA PRO A 729 -35.37 6.08 61.84
C PRO A 729 -34.73 6.27 63.23
N THR A 730 -33.78 7.20 63.32
CA THR A 730 -33.21 7.60 64.61
C THR A 730 -34.18 8.54 65.30
N SER A 731 -34.72 8.14 66.45
CA SER A 731 -35.57 9.01 67.27
C SER A 731 -34.71 10.03 68.03
N THR A 732 -34.78 11.30 67.64
CA THR A 732 -34.12 12.38 68.38
C THR A 732 -35.00 12.83 69.55
N MET A 733 -34.48 12.76 70.78
CA MET A 733 -35.12 13.36 71.96
C MET A 733 -35.13 14.89 71.86
N ALA A 734 -36.27 15.49 72.19
CA ALA A 734 -36.50 16.93 72.16
C ALA A 734 -35.73 17.68 73.26
N PRO A 735 -35.17 18.89 72.99
CA PRO A 735 -34.49 19.69 73.99
C PRO A 735 -35.45 20.59 74.78
N THR A 736 -35.26 20.61 76.10
CA THR A 736 -35.92 21.50 77.08
C THR A 736 -35.39 22.94 76.95
N ARG A 737 -36.29 23.92 76.87
CA ARG A 737 -35.98 25.37 76.93
C ARG A 737 -35.92 25.87 78.37
N THR A 738 -34.94 26.71 78.73
CA THR A 738 -35.05 27.72 79.82
C THR A 738 -34.12 28.93 79.54
N ALA A 739 -34.44 30.10 80.11
CA ALA A 739 -34.27 31.44 79.52
C ALA A 739 -33.20 32.39 80.14
N THR A 740 -32.68 33.27 79.28
CA THR A 740 -32.35 34.73 79.37
C THR A 740 -31.70 35.39 80.61
N SER A 741 -30.60 36.17 80.42
CA SER A 741 -30.50 37.63 80.71
C SER A 741 -29.10 38.29 80.49
N THR A 742 -29.05 39.28 79.60
CA THR A 742 -28.43 40.64 79.61
C THR A 742 -27.10 40.99 80.33
N ARG A 743 -26.11 41.58 79.61
CA ARG A 743 -25.50 42.91 79.93
C ARG A 743 -24.63 43.55 78.82
N THR A 744 -24.68 44.89 78.80
CA THR A 744 -24.17 45.95 77.89
C THR A 744 -22.77 46.47 78.32
N ILE A 745 -21.82 46.93 77.47
CA ILE A 745 -21.42 48.34 77.07
C ILE A 745 -19.93 48.28 76.56
N THR A 746 -19.52 48.64 75.31
CA THR A 746 -19.01 49.95 74.72
C THR A 746 -17.47 50.20 74.91
N PRO A 747 -16.72 51.09 74.19
CA PRO A 747 -16.24 51.11 72.77
C PRO A 747 -14.72 51.48 72.51
N THR A 748 -14.22 51.27 71.26
CA THR A 748 -13.35 52.12 70.30
C THR A 748 -12.07 52.88 70.80
N PRO A 749 -10.99 53.27 70.01
CA PRO A 749 -10.71 53.28 68.54
C PRO A 749 -9.30 52.88 67.98
N THR A 750 -9.28 52.58 66.65
CA THR A 750 -8.46 53.12 65.52
C THR A 750 -6.92 53.08 65.46
N GLN A 751 -6.37 52.50 64.37
CA GLN A 751 -5.54 53.22 63.37
C GLN A 751 -5.46 52.54 62.00
N THR A 752 -5.27 53.37 60.98
CA THR A 752 -5.48 53.19 59.52
C THR A 752 -4.16 53.26 58.77
N ALA A 753 -4.01 52.51 57.66
CA ALA A 753 -3.44 52.91 56.35
C ALA A 753 -3.63 51.72 55.37
N THR A 754 -4.34 51.75 54.22
CA THR A 754 -4.30 52.63 53.02
C THR A 754 -2.92 52.56 52.36
N LYS A 755 -2.67 52.15 51.10
CA LYS A 755 -3.48 51.90 49.88
C LYS A 755 -2.46 51.43 48.76
N THR A 756 -2.81 50.57 47.78
CA THR A 756 -3.13 50.91 46.34
C THR A 756 -1.88 51.20 45.47
N SER A 757 -1.75 50.80 44.20
CA SER A 757 -2.51 49.94 43.26
C SER A 757 -1.81 49.95 41.88
N THR A 758 -2.27 49.04 41.00
CA THR A 758 -2.50 49.20 39.53
C THR A 758 -1.32 49.41 38.59
N PRO A 759 -1.50 49.18 37.27
CA PRO A 759 -2.70 48.69 36.55
C PRO A 759 -2.87 47.18 36.56
#